data_AF-A0A369R4P5-F1
#
_entry.id   AF-A0A369R4P5-F1
#
_cell.length_a   1.000
_cell.length_b   1.000
_cell.length_c   1.000
_cell.angle_alpha   90.00
_cell.angle_beta   90.00
_cell.angle_gamma   90.00
#
_symmetry.space_group_name_H-M   'P 1'
#
loop_
_entity.id
_entity.type
_entity.pdbx_description
1 polymer ?
#
loop_
_entity_poly.entity_id
_entity_poly.type
_entity_poly.pdbx_seq_one_letter_code
_entity_poly.pdbx_strand_id
1 'polypeptide(L)'
;MQPFVVVFSGAGSSGVAWRKPSVTSQGADRERPLQRCRGWGALAVGTVLLIGVLAGPAAAARVALVIGNGAYSDVTPLPNPRNDATALGATLAGIGFDVDVVIDGDLATMRAAIDEFTERADGAEVALVFYAGHGLQLDGTNYLLPTDIALATRADLHGGALTMDEMFDAFAEAAPETAILILDACRDNPFAAAIGAGQGLASGTPGSGNVNRPSAAGTVIAFSAAPGAVASDGATGNSPYTTALLQWIDRPGIELGTMFRRVRRTVLDLTNEQQVPWVEEALVQDVYLNPAPPPPPRSSAERMEVALLTNVLGFADEVERDAAQTFYDRYVVDASLTADGPLDADETQVRAGLIWLSIRESDDPAVFRAYLDEFPGVGFARLAEERLAELAAAPPAPETLAWLDDLPPVPPRPAVVPEAAPSPAAEPPGAIVQLPPERPGAPPIPSDPGAPLTGEGGAAREPQRPPGLAPESAVERPPRISVQHAPPSPSQLESELALEPSEDLAVQVLLAEAGYYRGPIDGDFGPGTRGGIERLQAESGLPASGFLTVETLRQLVARAAPDVLGRAAAERYHPDVHGVAAIAVGGPGAEPEVVRVEAINRNDEVHAYWREIADAFEADNPGTLIEITHRPGVRYRVELMSILGAETPPDLIYTWSGGHLDALREAGFARDLTDEMAEGWAFEFKPGALQTYTHEGRVYGVPMHLSLISLYANRPVLERAGMTVEGLRTWQGFLRAVETLQRQGIQPITVGGGDIWLYNLYFGQLAQRLGGRSAIVGALAGEGEGFDGPAFRAAGDAFARLVALEPFQPGHGAMDDGRATQMVAEGEAAMILTGSWRLQRMMWNWTGGPDAMDAELVQLPFPTIGDRPQQSVTYGGADGFAVSPEAPDVALDFLRRLTAIDVQERMVRIASDIPAASGADLAVEAGFLQEAAERVLVSTYHQLYLDQELGPGAGDVLNDGIVDVVAGASDMNKVLRDLDATLQAAD
;
A
#
# COMPACT_ATOMS: atom_id res chain seq x y z
N MET A 1 -42.17 15.10 -19.75
CA MET A 1 -42.97 16.35 -19.72
C MET A 1 -42.83 17.00 -18.36
N GLN A 2 -42.83 18.33 -18.28
CA GLN A 2 -42.88 19.12 -17.03
C GLN A 2 -44.34 19.40 -16.60
N PRO A 3 -44.61 20.06 -15.45
CA PRO A 3 -44.11 19.82 -14.08
C PRO A 3 -45.30 19.83 -13.07
N PHE A 4 -45.04 19.93 -11.75
CA PHE A 4 -46.04 20.35 -10.75
C PHE A 4 -45.44 21.29 -9.69
N VAL A 5 -46.18 22.33 -9.28
CA VAL A 5 -45.73 23.40 -8.34
C VAL A 5 -46.90 23.97 -7.51
N VAL A 6 -46.77 23.98 -6.18
CA VAL A 6 -47.64 24.55 -5.11
C VAL A 6 -46.76 24.72 -3.84
N VAL A 7 -46.54 25.84 -3.12
CA VAL A 7 -47.04 27.24 -3.05
C VAL A 7 -48.44 27.41 -2.42
N PHE A 8 -48.60 27.87 -1.17
CA PHE A 8 -48.45 29.29 -0.73
C PHE A 8 -48.38 29.49 0.81
N SER A 9 -47.68 30.55 1.29
CA SER A 9 -47.87 31.40 2.51
C SER A 9 -48.14 30.76 3.90
N GLY A 10 -47.65 31.26 5.05
CA GLY A 10 -47.10 32.59 5.42
C GLY A 10 -47.81 33.13 6.69
N ALA A 11 -47.39 34.16 7.44
CA ALA A 11 -46.17 34.98 7.45
C ALA A 11 -46.13 35.83 8.76
N GLY A 12 -44.98 36.42 9.14
CA GLY A 12 -44.83 37.29 10.34
C GLY A 12 -43.52 38.11 10.33
N SER A 13 -43.49 39.31 10.91
CA SER A 13 -42.45 40.32 10.56
C SER A 13 -42.04 41.33 11.64
N SER A 14 -40.73 41.44 11.89
CA SER A 14 -39.99 42.63 12.38
C SER A 14 -38.47 42.35 12.31
N GLY A 15 -37.55 43.25 11.93
CA GLY A 15 -37.66 44.51 11.18
C GLY A 15 -36.83 45.67 11.76
N VAL A 16 -35.68 46.03 11.16
CA VAL A 16 -35.03 47.37 11.31
C VAL A 16 -33.97 47.67 10.22
N ALA A 17 -33.91 48.96 9.83
CA ALA A 17 -32.96 49.75 9.03
C ALA A 17 -31.75 49.15 8.26
N TRP A 18 -31.61 49.61 7.00
CA TRP A 18 -30.36 49.63 6.21
C TRP A 18 -29.53 50.91 6.44
N ARG A 19 -28.21 50.86 6.22
CA ARG A 19 -27.36 52.03 5.89
C ARG A 19 -26.33 51.71 4.79
N LYS A 20 -26.02 52.72 3.97
CA LYS A 20 -24.95 52.69 2.95
C LYS A 20 -23.66 53.35 3.48
N PRO A 21 -22.48 52.98 2.96
CA PRO A 21 -21.34 53.88 2.76
C PRO A 21 -21.51 54.69 1.45
N SER A 22 -20.76 55.78 1.31
CA SER A 22 -20.90 56.75 0.20
C SER A 22 -19.60 57.00 -0.55
N VAL A 23 -19.69 57.19 -1.87
CA VAL A 23 -18.57 57.69 -2.69
C VAL A 23 -18.22 59.14 -2.28
N THR A 24 -16.93 59.41 -2.11
CA THR A 24 -16.35 60.76 -2.22
C THR A 24 -15.13 60.70 -3.15
N SER A 25 -14.96 61.74 -3.97
CA SER A 25 -13.87 61.82 -4.96
C SER A 25 -13.29 63.24 -4.99
N GLN A 26 -11.96 63.31 -5.04
CA GLN A 26 -11.13 64.49 -5.32
C GLN A 26 -9.65 64.03 -5.32
N GLY A 27 -8.80 64.34 -6.31
CA GLY A 27 -9.07 64.86 -7.64
C GLY A 27 -7.81 65.44 -8.32
N ALA A 28 -7.79 65.44 -9.66
CA ALA A 28 -7.05 66.35 -10.56
C ALA A 28 -5.48 66.36 -10.50
N ASP A 29 -4.73 66.66 -11.57
CA ASP A 29 -5.07 67.05 -12.95
C ASP A 29 -3.86 66.86 -13.90
N ARG A 30 -4.09 66.80 -15.24
CA ARG A 30 -3.13 67.17 -16.35
C ARG A 30 -1.88 66.30 -16.59
N GLU A 31 -1.25 66.25 -17.78
CA GLU A 31 -1.59 66.71 -19.16
C GLU A 31 -0.93 65.77 -20.22
N ARG A 32 -1.09 66.01 -21.53
CA ARG A 32 -0.63 65.15 -22.68
C ARG A 32 0.47 65.89 -23.53
N PRO A 33 0.88 65.52 -24.78
CA PRO A 33 0.73 64.28 -25.59
C PRO A 33 1.96 63.80 -26.44
N LEU A 34 1.88 62.58 -27.00
CA LEU A 34 2.32 62.10 -28.34
C LEU A 34 3.55 62.69 -29.09
N GLN A 35 4.52 61.82 -29.47
CA GLN A 35 5.19 61.67 -30.80
C GLN A 35 6.39 60.67 -30.72
N ARG A 36 6.88 59.95 -31.76
CA ARG A 36 6.30 59.47 -33.05
C ARG A 36 7.20 58.39 -33.72
N CYS A 37 6.61 57.27 -34.14
CA CYS A 37 6.96 56.39 -35.29
C CYS A 37 8.35 55.71 -35.47
N ARG A 38 8.28 54.46 -36.02
CA ARG A 38 9.32 53.57 -36.58
C ARG A 38 10.16 52.75 -35.57
N GLY A 39 10.22 51.41 -35.68
CA GLY A 39 9.41 50.54 -36.54
C GLY A 39 9.72 49.03 -36.47
N TRP A 40 8.65 48.23 -36.38
CA TRP A 40 8.40 46.97 -37.11
C TRP A 40 9.58 45.99 -37.26
N GLY A 41 9.65 44.96 -36.39
CA GLY A 41 10.54 43.81 -36.61
C GLY A 41 10.91 42.99 -35.37
N ALA A 42 9.93 42.54 -34.56
CA ALA A 42 10.19 41.60 -33.44
C ALA A 42 8.93 40.89 -32.91
N LEU A 43 7.82 41.63 -32.75
CA LEU A 43 6.66 41.21 -31.96
C LEU A 43 5.66 40.27 -32.67
N ALA A 44 6.16 39.35 -33.50
CA ALA A 44 5.36 38.32 -34.18
C ALA A 44 5.83 36.88 -33.89
N VAL A 45 6.92 36.71 -33.13
CA VAL A 45 7.47 35.40 -32.74
C VAL A 45 7.13 35.06 -31.29
N GLY A 46 7.18 36.05 -30.39
CA GLY A 46 6.96 35.91 -28.95
C GLY A 46 5.51 35.64 -28.48
N THR A 47 4.60 35.26 -29.38
CA THR A 47 3.20 34.87 -29.03
C THR A 47 2.82 33.51 -29.63
N VAL A 48 3.70 32.88 -30.42
CA VAL A 48 3.54 31.51 -30.91
C VAL A 48 4.32 30.51 -30.04
N LEU A 49 5.39 30.96 -29.38
CA LEU A 49 6.26 30.14 -28.54
C LEU A 49 5.79 29.96 -27.07
N LEU A 50 4.59 30.45 -26.70
CA LEU A 50 4.06 30.35 -25.33
C LEU A 50 2.81 29.45 -25.20
N ILE A 51 2.60 28.56 -26.16
CA ILE A 51 1.54 27.52 -26.16
C ILE A 51 2.17 26.10 -26.28
N GLY A 52 3.47 26.00 -26.59
CA GLY A 52 4.13 24.76 -27.04
C GLY A 52 4.71 23.83 -25.98
N VAL A 53 4.45 24.05 -24.67
CA VAL A 53 4.94 23.16 -23.58
C VAL A 53 3.84 22.89 -22.54
N LEU A 54 2.67 22.48 -23.04
CA LEU A 54 1.67 21.71 -22.28
C LEU A 54 1.26 20.46 -23.07
N ALA A 55 2.24 19.84 -23.73
CA ALA A 55 2.19 18.41 -24.01
C ALA A 55 2.69 17.69 -22.76
N GLY A 56 1.78 17.12 -21.98
CA GLY A 56 2.14 16.00 -21.11
C GLY A 56 2.46 14.76 -21.95
N PRO A 57 2.63 13.56 -21.34
CA PRO A 57 2.46 12.34 -22.12
C PRO A 57 1.11 12.41 -22.83
N ALA A 58 1.10 12.21 -24.14
CA ALA A 58 -0.16 12.10 -24.86
C ALA A 58 -0.93 10.91 -24.27
N ALA A 59 -2.20 11.13 -23.88
CA ALA A 59 -3.04 10.02 -23.47
C ALA A 59 -3.07 9.02 -24.63
N ALA A 60 -2.65 7.78 -24.36
CA ALA A 60 -2.37 6.79 -25.39
C ALA A 60 -3.61 6.60 -26.28
N ALA A 61 -3.43 6.68 -27.60
CA ALA A 61 -4.54 6.89 -28.51
C ALA A 61 -5.48 5.67 -28.50
N ARG A 62 -6.79 5.92 -28.45
CA ARG A 62 -7.82 4.89 -28.61
C ARG A 62 -8.46 5.09 -29.98
N VAL A 63 -8.32 4.12 -30.87
CA VAL A 63 -8.55 4.29 -32.32
C VAL A 63 -9.51 3.22 -32.80
N ALA A 64 -10.49 3.59 -33.61
CA ALA A 64 -11.43 2.63 -34.20
C ALA A 64 -11.73 2.85 -35.68
N LEU A 65 -12.03 1.75 -36.36
CA LEU A 65 -12.58 1.67 -37.71
C LEU A 65 -13.84 0.79 -37.67
N VAL A 66 -14.98 1.34 -38.05
CA VAL A 66 -16.29 0.69 -37.89
C VAL A 66 -17.00 0.61 -39.24
N ILE A 67 -17.03 -0.57 -39.83
CA ILE A 67 -17.53 -0.80 -41.19
C ILE A 67 -18.92 -1.46 -41.16
N GLY A 68 -19.87 -0.92 -41.92
CA GLY A 68 -21.24 -1.42 -42.05
C GLY A 68 -21.69 -1.52 -43.49
N ASN A 69 -21.56 -2.70 -44.10
CA ASN A 69 -21.94 -2.96 -45.48
C ASN A 69 -23.30 -3.66 -45.57
N GLY A 70 -24.29 -3.01 -46.19
CA GLY A 70 -25.63 -3.56 -46.42
C GLY A 70 -26.14 -3.45 -47.85
N ALA A 71 -25.74 -2.41 -48.59
CA ALA A 71 -26.24 -2.09 -49.93
C ALA A 71 -25.47 -2.81 -51.06
N TYR A 72 -25.38 -4.13 -50.98
CA TYR A 72 -24.73 -4.97 -51.98
C TYR A 72 -25.40 -4.91 -53.36
N SER A 73 -24.58 -4.94 -54.41
CA SER A 73 -25.04 -4.79 -55.81
C SER A 73 -25.66 -6.07 -56.39
N ASP A 74 -25.00 -7.22 -56.21
CA ASP A 74 -25.35 -8.50 -56.85
C ASP A 74 -25.97 -9.56 -55.90
N VAL A 75 -26.18 -9.22 -54.61
CA VAL A 75 -26.80 -10.12 -53.62
C VAL A 75 -27.86 -9.43 -52.77
N THR A 76 -28.63 -10.22 -52.03
CA THR A 76 -29.61 -9.76 -51.04
C THR A 76 -29.01 -8.69 -50.11
N PRO A 77 -29.52 -7.44 -50.14
CA PRO A 77 -29.06 -6.38 -49.26
C PRO A 77 -29.39 -6.68 -47.79
N LEU A 78 -28.48 -6.35 -46.87
CA LEU A 78 -28.68 -6.52 -45.44
C LEU A 78 -29.23 -5.22 -44.82
N PRO A 79 -30.31 -5.27 -44.01
CA PRO A 79 -30.98 -4.07 -43.51
C PRO A 79 -30.31 -3.43 -42.29
N ASN A 80 -29.54 -4.20 -41.52
CA ASN A 80 -29.01 -3.77 -40.21
C ASN A 80 -27.59 -3.19 -40.22
N PRO A 81 -26.60 -3.69 -41.01
CA PRO A 81 -25.19 -3.29 -40.86
C PRO A 81 -24.91 -1.78 -40.87
N ARG A 82 -25.71 -1.01 -41.61
CA ARG A 82 -25.69 0.46 -41.59
C ARG A 82 -26.00 1.03 -40.21
N ASN A 83 -27.04 0.51 -39.56
CA ASN A 83 -27.49 0.91 -38.22
C ASN A 83 -26.50 0.42 -37.17
N ASP A 84 -26.01 -0.81 -37.32
CA ASP A 84 -25.04 -1.45 -36.41
C ASP A 84 -23.75 -0.62 -36.33
N ALA A 85 -23.12 -0.32 -37.47
CA ALA A 85 -21.92 0.50 -37.55
C ALA A 85 -22.15 1.94 -37.08
N THR A 86 -23.26 2.57 -37.47
CA THR A 86 -23.59 3.94 -37.04
C THR A 86 -23.78 4.03 -35.52
N ALA A 87 -24.44 3.05 -34.91
CA ALA A 87 -24.68 3.03 -33.48
C ALA A 87 -23.40 2.73 -32.69
N LEU A 88 -22.64 1.70 -33.08
CA LEU A 88 -21.42 1.31 -32.37
C LEU A 88 -20.33 2.39 -32.47
N GLY A 89 -20.16 3.01 -33.65
CA GLY A 89 -19.21 4.11 -33.81
C GLY A 89 -19.56 5.33 -32.96
N ALA A 90 -20.85 5.68 -32.84
CA ALA A 90 -21.30 6.75 -31.94
C ALA A 90 -21.06 6.42 -30.46
N THR A 91 -21.22 5.16 -30.05
CA THR A 91 -20.93 4.72 -28.68
C THR A 91 -19.43 4.73 -28.37
N LEU A 92 -18.58 4.23 -29.28
CA LEU A 92 -17.12 4.25 -29.13
C LEU A 92 -16.57 5.68 -29.03
N ALA A 93 -17.05 6.59 -29.88
CA ALA A 93 -16.69 8.01 -29.79
C ALA A 93 -17.16 8.64 -28.47
N GLY A 94 -18.30 8.17 -27.93
CA GLY A 94 -18.83 8.59 -26.63
C GLY A 94 -17.97 8.19 -25.41
N ILE A 95 -17.08 7.20 -25.56
CA ILE A 95 -16.12 6.75 -24.53
C ILE A 95 -14.66 7.08 -24.90
N GLY A 96 -14.44 8.01 -25.83
CA GLY A 96 -13.13 8.61 -26.10
C GLY A 96 -12.29 7.98 -27.22
N PHE A 97 -12.86 7.10 -28.05
CA PHE A 97 -12.18 6.63 -29.26
C PHE A 97 -12.22 7.67 -30.39
N ASP A 98 -11.17 7.71 -31.20
CA ASP A 98 -11.14 8.38 -32.50
C ASP A 98 -11.63 7.41 -33.59
N VAL A 99 -12.87 7.62 -34.06
CA VAL A 99 -13.64 6.61 -34.80
C VAL A 99 -13.92 7.04 -36.25
N ASP A 100 -13.44 6.24 -37.20
CA ASP A 100 -13.93 6.28 -38.59
C ASP A 100 -15.10 5.30 -38.76
N VAL A 101 -16.14 5.73 -39.50
CA VAL A 101 -17.31 4.91 -39.80
C VAL A 101 -17.51 4.81 -41.32
N VAL A 102 -17.29 3.62 -41.88
CA VAL A 102 -17.44 3.33 -43.31
C VAL A 102 -18.78 2.64 -43.55
N ILE A 103 -19.66 3.28 -44.31
CA ILE A 103 -20.98 2.72 -44.64
C ILE A 103 -21.02 2.34 -46.13
N ASP A 104 -21.35 1.09 -46.41
CA ASP A 104 -21.45 0.51 -47.76
C ASP A 104 -20.19 0.63 -48.64
N GLY A 105 -19.01 0.50 -48.04
CA GLY A 105 -17.73 0.62 -48.75
C GLY A 105 -17.59 -0.37 -49.91
N ASP A 106 -17.20 0.15 -51.07
CA ASP A 106 -16.60 -0.65 -52.14
C ASP A 106 -15.18 -1.07 -51.76
N LEU A 107 -14.59 -1.99 -52.53
CA LEU A 107 -13.28 -2.57 -52.19
C LEU A 107 -12.15 -1.52 -52.06
N ALA A 108 -12.21 -0.45 -52.86
CA ALA A 108 -11.24 0.63 -52.83
C ALA A 108 -11.40 1.50 -51.58
N THR A 109 -12.65 1.82 -51.21
CA THR A 109 -13.00 2.56 -50.00
C THR A 109 -12.61 1.81 -48.74
N MET A 110 -12.89 0.49 -48.69
CA MET A 110 -12.54 -0.32 -47.53
C MET A 110 -11.02 -0.48 -47.35
N ARG A 111 -10.24 -0.60 -48.45
CA ARG A 111 -8.77 -0.63 -48.36
C ARG A 111 -8.19 0.70 -47.89
N ALA A 112 -8.61 1.82 -48.49
CA ALA A 112 -8.15 3.15 -48.08
C ALA A 112 -8.44 3.44 -46.59
N ALA A 113 -9.57 2.94 -46.06
CA ALA A 113 -9.90 3.08 -44.64
C ALA A 113 -9.05 2.19 -43.71
N ILE A 114 -8.53 1.05 -44.19
CA ILE A 114 -7.54 0.24 -43.45
C ILE A 114 -6.19 0.96 -43.45
N ASP A 115 -5.77 1.51 -44.60
CA ASP A 115 -4.52 2.28 -44.71
C ASP A 115 -4.54 3.47 -43.73
N GLU A 116 -5.63 4.27 -43.73
CA GLU A 116 -5.82 5.42 -42.83
C GLU A 116 -5.98 5.02 -41.35
N PHE A 117 -6.65 3.90 -41.05
CA PHE A 117 -6.69 3.34 -39.69
C PHE A 117 -5.31 2.89 -39.20
N THR A 118 -4.49 2.30 -40.06
CA THR A 118 -3.13 1.84 -39.73
C THR A 118 -2.23 3.02 -39.39
N GLU A 119 -2.27 4.11 -40.17
CA GLU A 119 -1.55 5.35 -39.86
C GLU A 119 -2.01 6.00 -38.54
N ARG A 120 -3.31 5.91 -38.20
CA ARG A 120 -3.85 6.45 -36.92
C ARG A 120 -3.55 5.56 -35.70
N ALA A 121 -3.39 4.25 -35.90
CA ALA A 121 -3.23 3.27 -34.82
C ALA A 121 -1.78 3.04 -34.34
N ASP A 122 -0.78 3.68 -34.95
CA ASP A 122 0.65 3.60 -34.58
C ASP A 122 0.86 3.86 -33.07
N GLY A 123 1.21 2.81 -32.32
CA GLY A 123 1.42 2.87 -30.87
C GLY A 123 0.16 3.17 -30.03
N ALA A 124 -1.04 2.91 -30.56
CA ALA A 124 -2.31 3.12 -29.86
C ALA A 124 -2.48 2.21 -28.62
N GLU A 125 -3.16 2.68 -27.58
CA GLU A 125 -3.54 1.88 -26.40
C GLU A 125 -4.51 0.74 -26.80
N VAL A 126 -5.48 1.10 -27.65
CA VAL A 126 -6.50 0.19 -28.16
C VAL A 126 -6.79 0.54 -29.61
N ALA A 127 -6.52 -0.39 -30.52
CA ALA A 127 -6.93 -0.32 -31.91
C ALA A 127 -8.08 -1.32 -32.15
N LEU A 128 -9.26 -0.82 -32.54
CA LEU A 128 -10.49 -1.61 -32.68
C LEU A 128 -11.05 -1.56 -34.10
N VAL A 129 -11.15 -2.72 -34.76
CA VAL A 129 -11.87 -2.86 -36.03
C VAL A 129 -13.19 -3.58 -35.80
N PHE A 130 -14.30 -2.99 -36.26
CA PHE A 130 -15.60 -3.63 -36.32
C PHE A 130 -16.05 -3.79 -37.78
N TYR A 131 -16.63 -4.94 -38.12
CA TYR A 131 -17.27 -5.17 -39.42
C TYR A 131 -18.64 -5.84 -39.26
N ALA A 132 -19.66 -5.23 -39.84
CA ALA A 132 -20.96 -5.83 -40.11
C ALA A 132 -21.22 -5.89 -41.62
N GLY A 133 -21.75 -7.02 -42.12
CA GLY A 133 -22.00 -7.25 -43.54
C GLY A 133 -21.99 -8.74 -43.90
N HIS A 134 -21.87 -9.07 -45.19
CA HIS A 134 -21.66 -10.46 -45.62
C HIS A 134 -20.20 -10.89 -45.41
N GLY A 135 -19.98 -12.08 -44.88
CA GLY A 135 -18.67 -12.73 -44.82
C GLY A 135 -18.73 -14.17 -45.36
N LEU A 136 -17.56 -14.78 -45.63
CA LEU A 136 -17.45 -16.21 -45.94
C LEU A 136 -16.09 -16.80 -45.57
N GLN A 137 -16.06 -18.11 -45.35
CA GLN A 137 -14.83 -18.91 -45.28
C GLN A 137 -14.59 -19.64 -46.60
N LEU A 138 -13.38 -19.52 -47.16
CA LEU A 138 -12.92 -20.38 -48.25
C LEU A 138 -11.55 -21.00 -47.93
N ASP A 139 -11.47 -22.33 -47.98
CA ASP A 139 -10.27 -23.15 -47.78
C ASP A 139 -9.45 -22.82 -46.51
N GLY A 140 -10.10 -22.19 -45.52
CA GLY A 140 -9.52 -21.75 -44.25
C GLY A 140 -9.71 -20.25 -44.02
N THR A 141 -9.35 -19.43 -44.99
CA THR A 141 -9.33 -17.95 -44.90
C THR A 141 -10.74 -17.36 -44.79
N ASN A 142 -10.89 -16.39 -43.88
CA ASN A 142 -12.08 -15.57 -43.71
C ASN A 142 -12.01 -14.34 -44.63
N TYR A 143 -13.08 -14.08 -45.39
CA TYR A 143 -13.21 -12.95 -46.31
C TYR A 143 -14.38 -12.04 -45.88
N LEU A 144 -14.15 -10.73 -45.94
CA LEU A 144 -15.12 -9.66 -45.69
C LEU A 144 -15.50 -9.04 -47.04
N LEU A 145 -16.80 -8.93 -47.34
CA LEU A 145 -17.27 -8.59 -48.68
C LEU A 145 -17.59 -7.09 -48.86
N PRO A 146 -17.01 -6.42 -49.87
CA PRO A 146 -17.38 -5.06 -50.27
C PRO A 146 -18.70 -5.03 -51.04
N THR A 147 -19.32 -3.85 -51.18
CA THR A 147 -20.65 -3.71 -51.80
C THR A 147 -20.67 -3.87 -53.32
N ASP A 148 -19.51 -3.81 -53.98
CA ASP A 148 -19.28 -4.00 -55.43
C ASP A 148 -18.87 -5.43 -55.83
N ILE A 149 -18.90 -6.39 -54.91
CA ILE A 149 -18.43 -7.78 -55.15
C ILE A 149 -19.22 -8.54 -56.24
N ALA A 150 -18.59 -8.74 -57.40
CA ALA A 150 -19.11 -9.51 -58.52
C ALA A 150 -18.63 -10.98 -58.50
N LEU A 151 -19.19 -11.77 -57.58
CA LEU A 151 -18.70 -13.13 -57.25
C LEU A 151 -19.26 -14.22 -58.19
N ALA A 152 -18.44 -14.76 -59.10
CA ALA A 152 -18.84 -15.81 -60.04
C ALA A 152 -18.10 -17.16 -59.85
N THR A 153 -16.89 -17.13 -59.30
CA THR A 153 -15.97 -18.25 -59.15
C THR A 153 -15.12 -18.09 -57.87
N ARG A 154 -14.43 -19.16 -57.44
CA ARG A 154 -13.45 -19.08 -56.33
C ARG A 154 -12.31 -18.07 -56.60
N ALA A 155 -11.97 -17.81 -57.86
CA ALA A 155 -10.86 -16.92 -58.21
C ALA A 155 -11.17 -15.44 -57.94
N ASP A 156 -12.45 -15.05 -57.98
CA ASP A 156 -12.87 -13.64 -57.89
C ASP A 156 -12.74 -13.08 -56.46
N LEU A 157 -12.52 -13.93 -55.45
CA LEU A 157 -12.18 -13.53 -54.08
C LEU A 157 -10.75 -13.00 -53.97
N HIS A 158 -9.81 -13.57 -54.72
CA HIS A 158 -8.39 -13.25 -54.60
C HIS A 158 -8.09 -11.86 -55.19
N GLY A 159 -8.04 -10.87 -54.30
CA GLY A 159 -7.88 -9.45 -54.64
C GLY A 159 -9.20 -8.71 -54.90
N GLY A 160 -10.34 -9.40 -54.96
CA GLY A 160 -11.69 -8.82 -55.11
C GLY A 160 -12.49 -8.67 -53.81
N ALA A 161 -12.02 -9.28 -52.71
CA ALA A 161 -12.52 -9.06 -51.36
C ALA A 161 -11.36 -8.69 -50.42
N LEU A 162 -11.69 -8.35 -49.17
CA LEU A 162 -10.73 -8.22 -48.08
C LEU A 162 -10.62 -9.55 -47.33
N THR A 163 -9.42 -9.89 -46.89
CA THR A 163 -9.14 -11.00 -45.99
C THR A 163 -9.11 -10.53 -44.53
N MET A 164 -9.30 -11.48 -43.62
CA MET A 164 -9.01 -11.28 -42.19
C MET A 164 -7.51 -11.13 -41.92
N ASP A 165 -6.67 -11.68 -42.80
CA ASP A 165 -5.21 -11.60 -42.70
C ASP A 165 -4.71 -10.16 -42.99
N GLU A 166 -5.30 -9.45 -43.96
CA GLU A 166 -5.07 -8.01 -44.20
C GLU A 166 -5.36 -7.13 -42.95
N MET A 167 -6.25 -7.56 -42.05
CA MET A 167 -6.49 -6.85 -40.77
C MET A 167 -5.40 -7.14 -39.73
N PHE A 168 -4.82 -8.36 -39.74
CA PHE A 168 -3.71 -8.69 -38.85
C PHE A 168 -2.39 -8.07 -39.30
N ASP A 169 -2.18 -7.94 -40.61
CA ASP A 169 -1.04 -7.19 -41.16
C ASP A 169 -1.11 -5.71 -40.72
N ALA A 170 -2.30 -5.08 -40.80
CA ALA A 170 -2.53 -3.72 -40.29
C ALA A 170 -2.26 -3.58 -38.78
N PHE A 171 -2.76 -4.49 -37.94
CA PHE A 171 -2.43 -4.48 -36.50
C PHE A 171 -0.94 -4.74 -36.22
N ALA A 172 -0.25 -5.54 -37.05
CA ALA A 172 1.17 -5.82 -36.88
C ALA A 172 2.08 -4.67 -37.35
N GLU A 173 1.62 -3.85 -38.30
CA GLU A 173 2.30 -2.62 -38.72
C GLU A 173 2.09 -1.48 -37.71
N ALA A 174 0.87 -1.32 -37.18
CA ALA A 174 0.54 -0.30 -36.18
C ALA A 174 1.04 -0.60 -34.74
N ALA A 175 1.34 -1.85 -34.42
CA ALA A 175 1.85 -2.31 -33.12
C ALA A 175 1.16 -1.71 -31.86
N PRO A 176 -0.19 -1.70 -31.76
CA PRO A 176 -0.92 -1.14 -30.62
C PRO A 176 -0.78 -2.03 -29.38
N GLU A 177 -0.94 -1.46 -28.18
CA GLU A 177 -0.91 -2.22 -26.93
C GLU A 177 -2.02 -3.29 -26.91
N THR A 178 -3.24 -2.94 -27.33
CA THR A 178 -4.35 -3.87 -27.51
C THR A 178 -4.90 -3.84 -28.94
N ALA A 179 -5.01 -5.00 -29.59
CA ALA A 179 -5.69 -5.15 -30.88
C ALA A 179 -7.03 -5.88 -30.74
N ILE A 180 -8.12 -5.32 -31.27
CA ILE A 180 -9.48 -5.86 -31.13
C ILE A 180 -10.16 -5.94 -32.51
N LEU A 181 -10.60 -7.14 -32.91
CA LEU A 181 -11.37 -7.37 -34.14
C LEU A 181 -12.75 -7.93 -33.83
N ILE A 182 -13.82 -7.23 -34.20
CA ILE A 182 -15.21 -7.60 -33.93
C ILE A 182 -15.95 -7.83 -35.25
N LEU A 183 -16.47 -9.04 -35.46
CA LEU A 183 -17.09 -9.49 -36.70
C LEU A 183 -18.57 -9.87 -36.49
N ASP A 184 -19.46 -8.92 -36.81
CA ASP A 184 -20.90 -9.12 -36.86
C ASP A 184 -21.38 -9.45 -38.29
N ALA A 185 -20.71 -10.43 -38.89
CA ALA A 185 -20.95 -10.82 -40.28
C ALA A 185 -22.11 -11.83 -40.40
N CYS A 186 -23.08 -11.52 -41.27
CA CYS A 186 -24.12 -12.46 -41.71
C CYS A 186 -23.50 -13.56 -42.58
N ARG A 187 -24.01 -14.79 -42.42
CA ARG A 187 -23.35 -16.03 -42.89
C ARG A 187 -24.18 -16.89 -43.85
N ASP A 188 -25.46 -16.55 -44.04
CA ASP A 188 -26.32 -17.17 -45.07
C ASP A 188 -26.00 -16.55 -46.45
N ASN A 189 -24.77 -16.80 -46.91
CA ASN A 189 -24.21 -16.14 -48.08
C ASN A 189 -24.69 -16.83 -49.37
N PRO A 190 -25.43 -16.14 -50.27
CA PRO A 190 -26.02 -16.77 -51.46
C PRO A 190 -24.96 -17.26 -52.47
N PHE A 191 -23.70 -16.79 -52.40
CA PHE A 191 -22.61 -17.28 -53.23
C PHE A 191 -22.00 -18.60 -52.73
N ALA A 192 -22.19 -18.98 -51.46
CA ALA A 192 -21.48 -20.12 -50.85
C ALA A 192 -21.71 -21.44 -51.61
N ALA A 193 -22.94 -21.66 -52.11
CA ALA A 193 -23.28 -22.81 -52.94
C ALA A 193 -22.71 -22.76 -54.37
N ALA A 194 -22.43 -21.57 -54.91
CA ALA A 194 -21.90 -21.39 -56.26
C ALA A 194 -20.39 -21.64 -56.34
N ILE A 195 -19.64 -21.22 -55.31
CA ILE A 195 -18.17 -21.42 -55.24
C ILE A 195 -17.75 -22.61 -54.36
N GLY A 196 -18.69 -23.25 -53.66
CA GLY A 196 -18.42 -24.34 -52.72
C GLY A 196 -17.62 -23.87 -51.51
N ALA A 197 -18.04 -22.76 -50.89
CA ALA A 197 -17.46 -22.21 -49.67
C ALA A 197 -18.04 -22.88 -48.41
N GLY A 198 -17.43 -22.61 -47.25
CA GLY A 198 -17.99 -23.00 -45.96
C GLY A 198 -19.27 -22.23 -45.63
N GLN A 199 -20.11 -22.81 -44.78
CA GLN A 199 -21.16 -22.06 -44.08
C GLN A 199 -20.51 -21.37 -42.87
N GLY A 200 -20.53 -20.04 -42.85
CA GLY A 200 -19.94 -19.24 -41.78
C GLY A 200 -18.45 -18.92 -41.91
N LEU A 201 -17.87 -18.47 -40.79
CA LEU A 201 -16.46 -18.10 -40.65
C LEU A 201 -15.69 -19.15 -39.84
N ALA A 202 -14.38 -19.20 -40.06
CA ALA A 202 -13.40 -19.99 -39.33
C ALA A 202 -13.12 -19.43 -37.93
N SER A 203 -12.76 -20.32 -37.00
CA SER A 203 -11.84 -20.02 -35.89
C SER A 203 -10.42 -19.76 -36.40
N GLY A 204 -9.56 -19.14 -35.59
CA GLY A 204 -8.32 -18.48 -36.01
C GLY A 204 -7.30 -19.24 -36.89
N THR A 205 -6.65 -18.44 -37.76
CA THR A 205 -5.36 -18.66 -38.47
C THR A 205 -5.09 -20.04 -39.09
N PRO A 206 -5.40 -20.22 -40.38
CA PRO A 206 -4.84 -21.28 -41.23
C PRO A 206 -3.51 -20.85 -41.86
N GLY A 207 -2.51 -20.49 -41.04
CA GLY A 207 -1.23 -19.95 -41.51
C GLY A 207 -0.06 -20.22 -40.56
N SER A 208 0.75 -21.24 -40.85
CA SER A 208 1.95 -21.58 -40.06
C SER A 208 3.14 -20.69 -40.42
N GLY A 209 3.09 -19.43 -39.98
CA GLY A 209 4.20 -18.48 -40.13
C GLY A 209 3.79 -17.03 -39.82
N ASN A 210 4.51 -16.40 -38.90
CA ASN A 210 4.56 -14.95 -38.66
C ASN A 210 3.36 -14.24 -37.98
N VAL A 211 2.57 -14.90 -37.13
CA VAL A 211 1.95 -14.18 -35.98
C VAL A 211 3.03 -13.95 -34.91
N ASN A 212 4.00 -13.10 -35.26
CA ASN A 212 5.06 -12.67 -34.37
C ASN A 212 4.52 -11.43 -33.63
N ARG A 213 3.88 -11.63 -32.47
CA ARG A 213 3.20 -10.55 -31.71
C ARG A 213 4.16 -9.38 -31.42
N PRO A 214 3.66 -8.15 -31.55
CA PRO A 214 3.83 -7.19 -30.46
C PRO A 214 2.54 -6.38 -30.26
N SER A 215 1.63 -6.92 -29.44
CA SER A 215 0.65 -6.11 -28.70
C SER A 215 0.93 -6.35 -27.22
N ALA A 216 1.22 -5.27 -26.48
CA ALA A 216 1.73 -5.35 -25.10
C ALA A 216 0.70 -5.93 -24.13
N ALA A 217 -0.57 -5.55 -24.29
CA ALA A 217 -1.72 -6.04 -23.54
C ALA A 217 -2.38 -7.27 -24.21
N GLY A 218 -2.31 -7.39 -25.55
CA GLY A 218 -2.66 -8.59 -26.30
C GLY A 218 -3.68 -8.38 -27.44
N THR A 219 -4.36 -9.46 -27.83
CA THR A 219 -5.29 -9.46 -28.98
C THR A 219 -6.61 -10.15 -28.66
N VAL A 220 -7.72 -9.60 -29.15
CA VAL A 220 -9.08 -10.17 -29.03
C VAL A 220 -9.75 -10.25 -30.40
N ILE A 221 -10.34 -11.40 -30.73
CA ILE A 221 -11.14 -11.63 -31.94
C ILE A 221 -12.52 -12.09 -31.49
N ALA A 222 -13.56 -11.32 -31.80
CA ALA A 222 -14.92 -11.60 -31.37
C ALA A 222 -15.86 -11.78 -32.58
N PHE A 223 -16.62 -12.87 -32.60
CA PHE A 223 -17.55 -13.24 -33.66
C PHE A 223 -18.98 -13.28 -33.13
N SER A 224 -19.94 -12.76 -33.89
CA SER A 224 -21.36 -12.80 -33.50
C SER A 224 -21.96 -14.21 -33.38
N ALA A 225 -21.34 -15.22 -33.99
CA ALA A 225 -21.72 -16.62 -33.88
C ALA A 225 -20.52 -17.58 -33.90
N ALA A 226 -20.68 -18.74 -33.24
CA ALA A 226 -19.72 -19.85 -33.19
C ALA A 226 -19.14 -20.26 -34.56
N PRO A 227 -17.92 -20.81 -34.64
CA PRO A 227 -17.34 -21.30 -35.88
C PRO A 227 -18.29 -22.27 -36.61
N GLY A 228 -18.53 -22.02 -37.91
CA GLY A 228 -19.48 -22.79 -38.71
C GLY A 228 -20.98 -22.59 -38.43
N ALA A 229 -21.37 -21.81 -37.41
CA ALA A 229 -22.77 -21.46 -37.14
C ALA A 229 -23.20 -20.18 -37.88
N VAL A 230 -24.51 -19.93 -38.01
CA VAL A 230 -25.09 -18.74 -38.66
C VAL A 230 -25.59 -17.76 -37.59
N ALA A 231 -25.37 -16.46 -37.81
CA ALA A 231 -25.90 -15.38 -36.96
C ALA A 231 -27.33 -14.99 -37.37
N SER A 232 -28.12 -14.44 -36.45
CA SER A 232 -29.50 -14.01 -36.69
C SER A 232 -29.58 -12.52 -37.01
N ASP A 233 -30.28 -12.17 -38.09
CA ASP A 233 -30.51 -10.77 -38.49
C ASP A 233 -31.48 -10.02 -37.55
N GLY A 234 -32.15 -10.70 -36.62
CA GLY A 234 -33.16 -10.09 -35.75
C GLY A 234 -34.44 -9.66 -36.50
N ALA A 235 -35.31 -8.90 -35.82
CA ALA A 235 -36.65 -8.59 -36.33
C ALA A 235 -36.80 -7.18 -36.94
N THR A 236 -36.10 -6.18 -36.40
CA THR A 236 -35.96 -4.80 -36.93
C THR A 236 -34.95 -4.03 -36.07
N GLY A 237 -34.00 -3.32 -36.69
CA GLY A 237 -33.15 -2.34 -36.01
C GLY A 237 -31.66 -2.65 -36.18
N ASN A 238 -31.03 -3.01 -35.06
CA ASN A 238 -29.66 -3.52 -35.01
C ASN A 238 -29.67 -5.05 -34.89
N SER A 239 -28.56 -5.71 -35.19
CA SER A 239 -28.40 -7.14 -34.94
C SER A 239 -28.53 -7.47 -33.44
N PRO A 240 -28.86 -8.72 -33.05
CA PRO A 240 -28.83 -9.14 -31.65
C PRO A 240 -27.46 -8.97 -30.99
N TYR A 241 -26.37 -9.16 -31.75
CA TYR A 241 -24.99 -9.06 -31.24
C TYR A 241 -24.54 -7.61 -31.08
N THR A 242 -24.82 -6.74 -32.05
CA THR A 242 -24.55 -5.30 -31.90
C THR A 242 -25.47 -4.66 -30.84
N THR A 243 -26.73 -5.11 -30.72
CA THR A 243 -27.60 -4.72 -29.59
C THR A 243 -27.00 -5.11 -28.24
N ALA A 244 -26.36 -6.28 -28.14
CA ALA A 244 -25.68 -6.72 -26.93
C ALA A 244 -24.38 -5.95 -26.67
N LEU A 245 -23.57 -5.64 -27.70
CA LEU A 245 -22.38 -4.78 -27.57
C LEU A 245 -22.76 -3.41 -27.02
N LEU A 246 -23.77 -2.76 -27.61
CA LEU A 246 -24.28 -1.44 -27.19
C LEU A 246 -24.86 -1.40 -25.76
N GLN A 247 -25.17 -2.56 -25.16
CA GLN A 247 -25.59 -2.64 -23.75
C GLN A 247 -24.39 -2.56 -22.78
N TRP A 248 -23.21 -3.01 -23.19
CA TRP A 248 -22.08 -3.32 -22.30
C TRP A 248 -20.78 -2.58 -22.61
N ILE A 249 -20.53 -2.18 -23.86
CA ILE A 249 -19.25 -1.58 -24.29
C ILE A 249 -19.01 -0.17 -23.72
N ASP A 250 -20.08 0.53 -23.32
CA ASP A 250 -20.05 1.87 -22.75
C ASP A 250 -19.88 1.90 -21.23
N ARG A 251 -19.79 0.73 -20.57
CA ARG A 251 -19.94 0.64 -19.11
C ARG A 251 -18.63 0.95 -18.39
N PRO A 252 -18.61 1.97 -17.51
CA PRO A 252 -17.40 2.32 -16.75
C PRO A 252 -16.98 1.17 -15.84
N GLY A 253 -15.69 0.83 -15.87
CA GLY A 253 -15.07 -0.15 -14.97
C GLY A 253 -15.37 -1.62 -15.29
N ILE A 254 -15.81 -1.96 -16.51
CA ILE A 254 -15.95 -3.36 -16.94
C ILE A 254 -14.75 -3.77 -17.80
N GLU A 255 -14.06 -4.83 -17.37
CA GLU A 255 -12.96 -5.51 -18.07
C GLU A 255 -13.45 -6.16 -19.39
N LEU A 256 -12.61 -6.16 -20.43
CA LEU A 256 -12.97 -6.47 -21.82
C LEU A 256 -13.52 -7.90 -22.04
N GLY A 257 -12.84 -8.92 -21.52
CA GLY A 257 -13.30 -10.30 -21.51
C GLY A 257 -14.60 -10.44 -20.73
N THR A 258 -14.75 -9.76 -19.59
CA THR A 258 -15.99 -9.70 -18.79
C THR A 258 -17.14 -9.06 -19.58
N MET A 259 -16.88 -7.97 -20.29
CA MET A 259 -17.83 -7.36 -21.21
C MET A 259 -18.25 -8.36 -22.28
N PHE A 260 -17.32 -9.08 -22.92
CA PHE A 260 -17.64 -10.11 -23.89
C PHE A 260 -18.41 -11.32 -23.30
N ARG A 261 -18.12 -11.73 -22.06
CA ARG A 261 -18.90 -12.74 -21.31
C ARG A 261 -20.36 -12.28 -21.13
N ARG A 262 -20.58 -10.99 -20.81
CA ARG A 262 -21.93 -10.39 -20.67
C ARG A 262 -22.64 -10.21 -22.03
N VAL A 263 -21.93 -9.82 -23.09
CA VAL A 263 -22.44 -9.76 -24.47
C VAL A 263 -22.92 -11.14 -24.94
N ARG A 264 -22.12 -12.20 -24.71
CA ARG A 264 -22.50 -13.59 -25.01
C ARG A 264 -23.80 -13.98 -24.30
N ARG A 265 -23.98 -13.62 -23.02
CA ARG A 265 -25.24 -13.85 -22.28
C ARG A 265 -26.41 -13.11 -22.91
N THR A 266 -26.30 -11.80 -23.15
CA THR A 266 -27.38 -11.01 -23.77
C THR A 266 -27.81 -11.59 -25.12
N VAL A 267 -26.90 -12.08 -25.98
CA VAL A 267 -27.30 -12.70 -27.27
C VAL A 267 -28.01 -14.03 -27.10
N LEU A 268 -27.59 -14.88 -26.15
CA LEU A 268 -28.34 -16.10 -25.81
C LEU A 268 -29.78 -15.76 -25.41
N ASP A 269 -29.97 -14.75 -24.56
CA ASP A 269 -31.29 -14.30 -24.13
C ASP A 269 -32.11 -13.68 -25.29
N LEU A 270 -31.52 -12.81 -26.11
CA LEU A 270 -32.18 -12.16 -27.25
C LEU A 270 -32.58 -13.16 -28.36
N THR A 271 -31.83 -14.25 -28.53
CA THR A 271 -32.04 -15.23 -29.61
C THR A 271 -32.71 -16.53 -29.16
N ASN A 272 -33.09 -16.65 -27.88
CA ASN A 272 -33.61 -17.88 -27.28
C ASN A 272 -32.64 -19.07 -27.50
N GLU A 273 -31.37 -18.84 -27.17
CA GLU A 273 -30.23 -19.77 -27.25
C GLU A 273 -29.87 -20.24 -28.68
N GLN A 274 -30.45 -19.64 -29.73
CA GLN A 274 -30.18 -20.02 -31.12
C GLN A 274 -28.85 -19.49 -31.67
N GLN A 275 -28.30 -18.42 -31.09
CA GLN A 275 -27.03 -17.82 -31.47
C GLN A 275 -26.09 -17.73 -30.26
N VAL A 276 -24.86 -18.23 -30.43
CA VAL A 276 -23.82 -18.21 -29.40
C VAL A 276 -22.61 -17.42 -29.92
N PRO A 277 -22.37 -16.19 -29.45
CA PRO A 277 -21.18 -15.43 -29.81
C PRO A 277 -19.89 -16.12 -29.35
N TRP A 278 -18.87 -16.08 -30.19
CA TRP A 278 -17.58 -16.72 -29.94
C TRP A 278 -16.49 -15.67 -29.80
N VAL A 279 -15.50 -15.92 -28.95
CA VAL A 279 -14.39 -14.99 -28.71
C VAL A 279 -13.13 -15.82 -28.57
N GLU A 280 -12.08 -15.39 -29.27
CA GLU A 280 -10.72 -15.92 -29.21
C GLU A 280 -9.84 -14.80 -28.66
N GLU A 281 -9.14 -15.08 -27.57
CA GLU A 281 -8.61 -14.06 -26.66
C GLU A 281 -7.19 -14.44 -26.22
N ALA A 282 -6.29 -13.46 -26.26
CA ALA A 282 -4.90 -13.61 -25.91
C ALA A 282 -4.38 -12.36 -25.17
N LEU A 283 -5.22 -11.80 -24.28
CA LEU A 283 -4.81 -10.75 -23.35
C LEU A 283 -3.82 -11.28 -22.31
N VAL A 284 -2.96 -10.40 -21.79
CA VAL A 284 -1.98 -10.66 -20.72
C VAL A 284 -2.14 -9.71 -19.52
N GLN A 285 -3.02 -8.73 -19.62
CA GLN A 285 -3.42 -7.78 -18.56
C GLN A 285 -4.88 -7.36 -18.77
N ASP A 286 -5.53 -6.83 -17.74
CA ASP A 286 -6.92 -6.36 -17.82
C ASP A 286 -7.04 -5.10 -18.70
N VAL A 287 -8.03 -5.09 -19.60
CA VAL A 287 -8.27 -3.99 -20.54
C VAL A 287 -9.66 -3.41 -20.32
N TYR A 288 -9.76 -2.08 -20.21
CA TYR A 288 -11.03 -1.37 -19.95
C TYR A 288 -11.35 -0.38 -21.07
N LEU A 289 -12.39 -0.67 -21.87
CA LEU A 289 -12.82 0.22 -22.96
C LEU A 289 -13.43 1.54 -22.47
N ASN A 290 -14.02 1.54 -21.28
CA ASN A 290 -14.39 2.74 -20.52
C ASN A 290 -13.92 2.57 -19.07
N PRO A 291 -12.81 3.18 -18.63
CA PRO A 291 -12.40 3.13 -17.23
C PRO A 291 -13.38 3.92 -16.34
N ALA A 292 -13.57 3.47 -15.10
CA ALA A 292 -14.36 4.25 -14.14
C ALA A 292 -13.57 5.50 -13.71
N PRO A 293 -14.18 6.69 -13.69
CA PRO A 293 -13.51 7.87 -13.14
C PRO A 293 -13.31 7.66 -11.62
N PRO A 294 -12.08 7.81 -11.09
CA PRO A 294 -11.89 7.76 -9.65
C PRO A 294 -12.70 8.89 -8.99
N PRO A 295 -13.24 8.68 -7.78
CA PRO A 295 -13.83 9.77 -7.02
C PRO A 295 -12.76 10.85 -6.80
N PRO A 296 -13.10 12.15 -6.90
CA PRO A 296 -12.12 13.20 -6.62
C PRO A 296 -11.63 13.02 -5.17
N PRO A 297 -10.32 12.92 -4.94
CA PRO A 297 -9.82 12.75 -3.58
C PRO A 297 -10.19 13.98 -2.76
N ARG A 298 -11.06 13.78 -1.76
CA ARG A 298 -11.19 14.68 -0.60
C ARG A 298 -9.80 15.00 -0.08
N SER A 299 -9.53 16.21 0.36
CA SER A 299 -8.25 16.53 1.02
C SER A 299 -8.02 15.64 2.24
N SER A 300 -6.77 15.47 2.65
CA SER A 300 -6.40 14.72 3.86
C SER A 300 -7.19 15.19 5.09
N ALA A 301 -7.43 16.50 5.20
CA ALA A 301 -8.27 17.10 6.24
C ALA A 301 -9.73 16.63 6.14
N GLU A 302 -10.38 16.72 4.97
CA GLU A 302 -11.77 16.24 4.76
C GLU A 302 -11.90 14.70 4.92
N ARG A 303 -10.82 13.93 4.73
CA ARG A 303 -10.79 12.48 4.98
C ARG A 303 -10.69 12.16 6.47
N MET A 304 -9.80 12.85 7.18
CA MET A 304 -9.70 12.82 8.64
C MET A 304 -11.02 13.25 9.30
N GLU A 305 -11.62 14.36 8.82
CA GLU A 305 -12.91 14.90 9.29
C GLU A 305 -14.01 13.83 9.23
N VAL A 306 -14.19 13.20 8.06
CA VAL A 306 -15.21 12.16 7.87
C VAL A 306 -14.94 10.91 8.71
N ALA A 307 -13.69 10.49 8.88
CA ALA A 307 -13.37 9.31 9.67
C ALA A 307 -13.53 9.54 11.19
N LEU A 308 -13.12 10.70 11.70
CA LEU A 308 -13.36 11.09 13.09
C LEU A 308 -14.87 11.23 13.37
N LEU A 309 -15.64 11.83 12.45
CA LEU A 309 -17.12 11.81 12.53
C LEU A 309 -17.70 10.39 12.48
N THR A 310 -17.11 9.48 11.71
CA THR A 310 -17.55 8.07 11.65
C THR A 310 -17.28 7.34 12.97
N ASN A 311 -16.13 7.60 13.62
CA ASN A 311 -15.82 7.10 14.96
C ASN A 311 -16.79 7.66 16.01
N VAL A 312 -17.10 8.97 15.96
CA VAL A 312 -18.09 9.60 16.85
C VAL A 312 -19.49 9.01 16.64
N LEU A 313 -19.94 8.87 15.39
CA LEU A 313 -21.25 8.29 15.09
C LEU A 313 -21.34 6.78 15.40
N GLY A 314 -20.19 6.09 15.46
CA GLY A 314 -20.06 4.68 15.80
C GLY A 314 -20.29 4.34 17.28
N PHE A 315 -20.28 5.32 18.20
CA PHE A 315 -20.61 5.08 19.60
C PHE A 315 -22.04 4.53 19.74
N ALA A 316 -22.21 3.46 20.51
CA ALA A 316 -23.50 2.81 20.70
C ALA A 316 -24.42 3.63 21.62
N ASP A 317 -23.88 4.15 22.72
CA ASP A 317 -24.62 5.02 23.64
C ASP A 317 -24.86 6.42 23.04
N GLU A 318 -25.99 7.03 23.40
CA GLU A 318 -26.42 8.32 22.88
C GLU A 318 -25.78 9.50 23.63
N VAL A 319 -25.38 9.32 24.90
CA VAL A 319 -24.71 10.34 25.71
C VAL A 319 -23.20 10.36 25.44
N GLU A 320 -22.57 9.20 25.23
CA GLU A 320 -21.20 9.13 24.71
C GLU A 320 -21.08 9.82 23.35
N ARG A 321 -22.02 9.55 22.43
CA ARG A 321 -22.08 10.18 21.11
C ARG A 321 -22.19 11.71 21.21
N ASP A 322 -23.10 12.23 22.05
CA ASP A 322 -23.29 13.68 22.24
C ASP A 322 -22.07 14.35 22.90
N ALA A 323 -21.40 13.66 23.84
CA ALA A 323 -20.17 14.12 24.48
C ALA A 323 -18.98 14.16 23.49
N ALA A 324 -18.81 13.11 22.69
CA ALA A 324 -17.75 13.04 21.69
C ALA A 324 -18.00 13.98 20.50
N GLN A 325 -19.26 14.21 20.10
CA GLN A 325 -19.64 15.25 19.15
C GLN A 325 -19.32 16.65 19.71
N THR A 326 -19.65 16.93 20.97
CA THR A 326 -19.33 18.21 21.64
C THR A 326 -17.81 18.44 21.75
N PHE A 327 -17.02 17.38 21.95
CA PHE A 327 -15.56 17.43 21.90
C PHE A 327 -15.08 17.73 20.47
N TYR A 328 -15.53 16.96 19.50
CA TYR A 328 -15.16 17.08 18.09
C TYR A 328 -15.44 18.47 17.50
N ASP A 329 -16.67 18.97 17.70
CA ASP A 329 -17.12 20.29 17.22
C ASP A 329 -16.29 21.44 17.81
N ARG A 330 -15.70 21.26 19.02
CA ARG A 330 -14.88 22.28 19.70
C ARG A 330 -13.38 22.20 19.37
N TYR A 331 -12.82 20.99 19.23
CA TYR A 331 -11.36 20.83 19.14
C TYR A 331 -10.86 20.46 17.74
N VAL A 332 -11.73 20.01 16.83
CA VAL A 332 -11.38 19.74 15.42
C VAL A 332 -11.93 20.84 14.49
N VAL A 333 -13.23 21.14 14.60
CA VAL A 333 -13.89 22.10 13.69
C VAL A 333 -13.44 23.54 13.94
N ASP A 334 -13.51 24.04 15.18
CA ASP A 334 -13.07 25.41 15.51
C ASP A 334 -11.55 25.61 15.30
N ALA A 335 -10.72 24.58 15.52
CA ALA A 335 -9.27 24.64 15.27
C ALA A 335 -8.93 24.82 13.78
N SER A 336 -9.69 24.19 12.88
CA SER A 336 -9.51 24.35 11.42
C SER A 336 -9.73 25.78 10.91
N LEU A 337 -10.32 26.66 11.73
CA LEU A 337 -10.66 28.05 11.38
C LEU A 337 -9.62 29.08 11.88
N THR A 338 -8.62 28.68 12.67
CA THR A 338 -7.63 29.60 13.28
C THR A 338 -6.20 29.31 12.87
N ALA A 339 -5.86 29.57 11.60
CA ALA A 339 -4.52 29.39 11.02
C ALA A 339 -3.43 30.38 11.53
N ASP A 340 -3.62 31.02 12.69
CA ASP A 340 -2.78 32.10 13.25
C ASP A 340 -2.68 32.02 14.79
N GLY A 341 -2.40 30.84 15.36
CA GLY A 341 -2.08 30.71 16.79
C GLY A 341 -1.89 29.28 17.30
N PRO A 342 -1.11 29.06 18.39
CA PRO A 342 -1.03 27.77 19.06
C PRO A 342 -2.34 27.46 19.81
N LEU A 343 -2.59 26.18 20.07
CA LEU A 343 -3.77 25.70 20.79
C LEU A 343 -3.74 26.16 22.26
N ASP A 344 -4.53 27.18 22.62
CA ASP A 344 -4.86 27.55 24.02
C ASP A 344 -5.94 26.61 24.59
N ALA A 345 -5.84 25.31 24.26
CA ALA A 345 -6.64 24.25 24.84
C ALA A 345 -5.93 23.77 26.11
N ASP A 346 -6.64 23.76 27.24
CA ASP A 346 -6.10 23.31 28.53
C ASP A 346 -5.55 21.88 28.37
N GLU A 347 -4.24 21.74 28.46
CA GLU A 347 -3.44 20.52 28.27
C GLU A 347 -4.05 19.33 29.04
N THR A 348 -4.50 19.61 30.27
CA THR A 348 -5.24 18.72 31.16
C THR A 348 -6.42 18.03 30.47
N GLN A 349 -7.13 18.74 29.59
CA GLN A 349 -8.36 18.30 28.95
C GLN A 349 -8.12 17.45 27.69
N VAL A 350 -7.03 17.71 26.95
CA VAL A 350 -6.57 16.82 25.87
C VAL A 350 -6.05 15.51 26.47
N ARG A 351 -5.20 15.61 27.50
CA ARG A 351 -4.64 14.46 28.22
C ARG A 351 -5.74 13.60 28.86
N ALA A 352 -6.75 14.22 29.48
CA ALA A 352 -7.97 13.54 29.93
C ALA A 352 -8.76 12.86 28.80
N GLY A 353 -8.69 13.37 27.57
CA GLY A 353 -9.35 12.77 26.41
C GLY A 353 -8.64 11.51 25.93
N LEU A 354 -7.31 11.56 25.79
CA LEU A 354 -6.49 10.42 25.35
C LEU A 354 -6.54 9.26 26.35
N ILE A 355 -6.45 9.56 27.65
CA ILE A 355 -6.50 8.54 28.70
C ILE A 355 -7.92 7.95 28.82
N TRP A 356 -8.98 8.73 28.60
CA TRP A 356 -10.34 8.17 28.51
C TRP A 356 -10.46 7.17 27.35
N LEU A 357 -9.96 7.52 26.16
CA LEU A 357 -10.07 6.68 24.97
C LEU A 357 -9.38 5.32 25.14
N SER A 358 -8.30 5.22 25.94
CA SER A 358 -7.62 3.95 26.23
C SER A 358 -8.28 3.13 27.35
N ILE A 359 -8.96 3.76 28.33
CA ILE A 359 -9.56 3.05 29.49
C ILE A 359 -11.06 2.79 29.39
N ARG A 360 -11.83 3.49 28.54
CA ARG A 360 -13.31 3.50 28.60
C ARG A 360 -13.98 2.11 28.51
N GLU A 361 -13.39 1.20 27.75
CA GLU A 361 -13.82 -0.20 27.60
C GLU A 361 -13.18 -1.16 28.62
N SER A 362 -12.47 -0.64 29.62
CA SER A 362 -11.96 -1.48 30.71
C SER A 362 -13.12 -2.05 31.51
N ASP A 363 -12.92 -3.25 32.05
CA ASP A 363 -13.76 -3.81 33.10
C ASP A 363 -13.07 -3.76 34.48
N ASP A 364 -11.86 -3.20 34.57
CA ASP A 364 -11.18 -2.94 35.85
C ASP A 364 -11.70 -1.63 36.48
N PRO A 365 -12.24 -1.67 37.72
CA PRO A 365 -12.62 -0.49 38.48
C PRO A 365 -11.46 0.41 38.94
N ALA A 366 -10.19 -0.03 38.94
CA ALA A 366 -9.07 0.78 39.39
C ALA A 366 -8.63 1.84 38.37
N VAL A 367 -8.55 1.54 37.07
CA VAL A 367 -8.21 2.54 36.04
C VAL A 367 -9.22 3.71 35.99
N PHE A 368 -10.51 3.46 36.21
CA PHE A 368 -11.51 4.53 36.30
C PHE A 368 -11.33 5.38 37.57
N ARG A 369 -10.88 4.80 38.69
CA ARG A 369 -10.55 5.58 39.90
C ARG A 369 -9.30 6.42 39.69
N ALA A 370 -8.24 5.84 39.12
CA ALA A 370 -7.02 6.59 38.79
C ALA A 370 -7.33 7.79 37.86
N TYR A 371 -8.15 7.57 36.83
CA TYR A 371 -8.63 8.64 35.95
C TYR A 371 -9.45 9.72 36.68
N LEU A 372 -10.30 9.34 37.64
CA LEU A 372 -11.08 10.29 38.44
C LEU A 372 -10.25 11.05 39.48
N ASP A 373 -9.22 10.41 40.04
CA ASP A 373 -8.27 11.02 40.96
C ASP A 373 -7.32 11.98 40.22
N GLU A 374 -6.99 11.72 38.95
CA GLU A 374 -6.14 12.58 38.12
C GLU A 374 -6.91 13.70 37.38
N PHE A 375 -8.12 13.43 36.87
CA PHE A 375 -8.93 14.36 36.09
C PHE A 375 -10.30 14.71 36.75
N PRO A 376 -10.34 15.12 38.04
CA PRO A 376 -11.58 15.29 38.79
C PRO A 376 -12.48 16.39 38.19
N GLY A 377 -13.55 15.97 37.49
CA GLY A 377 -14.51 16.86 36.83
C GLY A 377 -14.04 17.44 35.48
N VAL A 378 -12.96 16.90 34.90
CA VAL A 378 -12.40 17.31 33.60
C VAL A 378 -12.62 16.18 32.58
N GLY A 379 -12.61 16.53 31.28
CA GLY A 379 -12.72 15.54 30.19
C GLY A 379 -13.99 14.69 30.29
N PHE A 380 -13.81 13.39 30.45
CA PHE A 380 -14.88 12.40 30.47
C PHE A 380 -15.21 11.88 31.88
N ALA A 381 -14.80 12.58 32.95
CA ALA A 381 -14.98 12.16 34.35
C ALA A 381 -16.38 11.61 34.68
N ARG A 382 -17.47 12.25 34.23
CA ARG A 382 -18.84 11.75 34.48
C ARG A 382 -19.09 10.34 33.91
N LEU A 383 -18.53 10.03 32.73
CA LEU A 383 -18.63 8.69 32.15
C LEU A 383 -17.77 7.69 32.94
N ALA A 384 -16.61 8.11 33.46
CA ALA A 384 -15.81 7.27 34.36
C ALA A 384 -16.53 6.98 35.69
N GLU A 385 -17.25 7.96 36.27
CA GLU A 385 -18.11 7.73 37.44
C GLU A 385 -19.24 6.73 37.15
N GLU A 386 -19.90 6.87 35.99
CA GLU A 386 -21.00 6.00 35.56
C GLU A 386 -20.50 4.57 35.26
N ARG A 387 -19.40 4.43 34.50
CA ARG A 387 -18.77 3.15 34.18
C ARG A 387 -18.22 2.44 35.43
N LEU A 388 -17.64 3.18 36.37
CA LEU A 388 -17.24 2.66 37.68
C LEU A 388 -18.44 2.14 38.49
N ALA A 389 -19.61 2.78 38.36
CA ALA A 389 -20.85 2.32 38.99
C ALA A 389 -21.45 1.09 38.29
N GLU A 390 -21.35 0.97 36.95
CA GLU A 390 -21.72 -0.24 36.21
C GLU A 390 -20.87 -1.44 36.63
N LEU A 391 -19.54 -1.29 36.69
CA LEU A 391 -18.63 -2.36 37.07
C LEU A 391 -18.80 -2.78 38.54
N ALA A 392 -19.17 -1.84 39.42
CA ALA A 392 -19.58 -2.15 40.78
C ALA A 392 -20.94 -2.87 40.89
N ALA A 393 -21.74 -2.91 39.80
CA ALA A 393 -23.02 -3.60 39.70
C ALA A 393 -22.97 -4.87 38.83
N ALA A 394 -21.88 -5.12 38.11
CA ALA A 394 -21.69 -6.29 37.27
C ALA A 394 -21.60 -7.58 38.12
N PRO A 395 -22.21 -8.70 37.67
CA PRO A 395 -21.97 -9.99 38.30
C PRO A 395 -20.50 -10.41 38.06
N PRO A 396 -19.86 -11.11 39.01
CA PRO A 396 -18.50 -11.60 38.82
C PRO A 396 -18.41 -12.56 37.63
N ALA A 397 -17.22 -12.65 37.03
CA ALA A 397 -16.93 -13.66 36.01
C ALA A 397 -17.33 -15.06 36.55
N PRO A 398 -17.99 -15.91 35.74
CA PRO A 398 -18.64 -17.10 36.26
C PRO A 398 -17.62 -18.08 36.86
N GLU A 399 -17.64 -18.22 38.19
CA GLU A 399 -16.77 -19.10 38.99
C GLU A 399 -16.84 -20.58 38.57
N THR A 400 -17.85 -20.97 37.80
CA THR A 400 -18.01 -22.33 37.29
C THR A 400 -18.28 -22.34 35.79
N LEU A 401 -17.32 -22.92 35.06
CA LEU A 401 -17.37 -23.21 33.63
C LEU A 401 -18.24 -24.44 33.34
N ALA A 402 -19.42 -24.55 33.96
CA ALA A 402 -20.22 -25.78 33.97
C ALA A 402 -20.67 -26.28 32.57
N TRP A 403 -20.60 -25.42 31.55
CA TRP A 403 -20.85 -25.77 30.15
C TRP A 403 -19.64 -26.44 29.44
N LEU A 404 -18.42 -26.40 30.03
CA LEU A 404 -17.28 -27.19 29.57
C LEU A 404 -17.39 -28.67 29.96
N ASP A 405 -18.11 -28.99 31.05
CA ASP A 405 -18.46 -30.38 31.42
C ASP A 405 -19.44 -31.01 30.41
N ASP A 406 -20.29 -30.20 29.77
CA ASP A 406 -21.19 -30.61 28.68
C ASP A 406 -20.46 -30.79 27.32
N LEU A 407 -19.19 -30.37 27.19
CA LEU A 407 -18.40 -30.64 25.99
C LEU A 407 -17.91 -32.10 26.01
N PRO A 408 -18.19 -32.92 24.96
CA PRO A 408 -17.84 -34.34 24.95
C PRO A 408 -16.34 -34.56 25.24
N PRO A 409 -15.96 -35.63 25.97
CA PRO A 409 -14.60 -35.81 26.46
C PRO A 409 -13.59 -35.79 25.31
N VAL A 410 -12.42 -35.20 25.57
CA VAL A 410 -11.31 -35.11 24.60
C VAL A 410 -11.06 -36.52 24.02
N PRO A 411 -11.12 -36.70 22.69
CA PRO A 411 -10.88 -38.02 22.10
C PRO A 411 -9.45 -38.46 22.46
N PRO A 412 -9.23 -39.69 22.95
CA PRO A 412 -7.90 -40.15 23.29
C PRO A 412 -7.07 -40.22 22.01
N ARG A 413 -6.08 -39.32 21.89
CA ARG A 413 -5.14 -39.25 20.77
C ARG A 413 -4.57 -40.65 20.51
N PRO A 414 -4.57 -41.17 19.26
CA PRO A 414 -4.02 -42.48 18.97
C PRO A 414 -2.61 -42.59 19.54
N ALA A 415 -2.33 -43.64 20.31
CA ALA A 415 -1.02 -43.80 20.94
C ALA A 415 0.03 -43.89 19.83
N VAL A 416 0.85 -42.84 19.69
CA VAL A 416 1.94 -42.78 18.72
C VAL A 416 2.90 -43.92 19.06
N VAL A 417 2.83 -44.98 18.25
CA VAL A 417 3.89 -45.99 18.24
C VAL A 417 5.13 -45.27 17.71
N PRO A 418 6.22 -45.17 18.48
CA PRO A 418 7.44 -44.57 17.97
C PRO A 418 8.04 -45.54 16.93
N GLU A 419 7.64 -45.37 15.67
CA GLU A 419 8.28 -46.04 14.55
C GLU A 419 9.74 -45.54 14.52
N ALA A 420 10.66 -46.44 14.84
CA ALA A 420 12.05 -46.09 15.02
C ALA A 420 12.59 -45.49 13.72
N ALA A 421 13.10 -44.25 13.80
CA ALA A 421 13.55 -43.50 12.65
C ALA A 421 14.46 -44.36 11.76
N PRO A 422 14.19 -44.43 10.44
CA PRO A 422 14.95 -45.30 9.56
C PRO A 422 16.42 -44.91 9.59
N SER A 423 17.29 -45.85 9.97
CA SER A 423 18.74 -45.62 10.00
C SER A 423 19.19 -45.03 8.67
N PRO A 424 20.00 -43.94 8.67
CA PRO A 424 20.40 -43.27 7.45
C PRO A 424 21.07 -44.26 6.50
N ALA A 425 20.53 -44.37 5.29
CA ALA A 425 21.09 -45.24 4.26
C ALA A 425 22.50 -44.76 3.91
N ALA A 426 23.49 -45.64 4.00
CA ALA A 426 24.89 -45.28 3.84
C ALA A 426 25.17 -44.72 2.43
N GLU A 427 25.81 -43.55 2.36
CA GLU A 427 26.21 -42.92 1.11
C GLU A 427 27.24 -43.81 0.34
N PRO A 428 27.10 -43.95 -0.99
CA PRO A 428 28.14 -44.55 -1.82
C PRO A 428 29.33 -43.57 -1.98
N PRO A 429 30.59 -44.02 -1.84
CA PRO A 429 31.73 -43.11 -1.71
C PRO A 429 32.24 -42.52 -3.04
N GLY A 430 31.97 -41.23 -3.24
CA GLY A 430 32.95 -40.25 -3.74
C GLY A 430 33.32 -40.20 -5.23
N ALA A 431 33.04 -39.05 -5.86
CA ALA A 431 33.73 -38.57 -7.06
C ALA A 431 33.82 -37.02 -7.03
N ILE A 432 35.05 -36.46 -7.02
CA ILE A 432 35.30 -35.01 -6.86
C ILE A 432 35.81 -34.41 -8.17
N VAL A 433 35.02 -33.52 -8.80
CA VAL A 433 35.40 -32.58 -9.87
C VAL A 433 34.37 -31.43 -9.88
N GLN A 434 34.68 -30.13 -9.97
CA GLN A 434 35.86 -29.30 -9.64
C GLN A 434 35.33 -27.85 -9.52
N LEU A 435 35.74 -27.08 -8.51
CA LEU A 435 35.56 -25.61 -8.51
C LEU A 435 36.76 -24.95 -9.24
N PRO A 436 36.57 -23.80 -9.92
CA PRO A 436 37.66 -23.05 -10.52
C PRO A 436 38.60 -22.48 -9.44
N PRO A 437 39.91 -22.32 -9.72
CA PRO A 437 40.91 -22.06 -8.69
C PRO A 437 40.99 -20.59 -8.25
N GLU A 438 40.92 -20.37 -6.94
CA GLU A 438 41.41 -19.14 -6.31
C GLU A 438 42.93 -18.97 -6.51
N ARG A 439 43.41 -17.73 -6.42
CA ARG A 439 44.86 -17.43 -6.34
C ARG A 439 45.27 -17.23 -4.87
N PRO A 440 46.43 -17.74 -4.41
CA PRO A 440 46.62 -17.95 -2.96
C PRO A 440 47.62 -17.00 -2.27
N GLY A 441 47.28 -16.61 -1.03
CA GLY A 441 48.21 -16.24 0.04
C GLY A 441 48.46 -14.74 0.29
N ALA A 442 48.85 -14.30 1.49
CA ALA A 442 49.08 -14.98 2.78
C ALA A 442 49.48 -13.93 3.87
N PRO A 443 49.57 -14.26 5.18
CA PRO A 443 48.63 -14.99 6.05
C PRO A 443 48.38 -14.18 7.38
N PRO A 444 48.33 -14.67 8.65
CA PRO A 444 47.31 -14.18 9.62
C PRO A 444 47.83 -13.56 10.94
N ILE A 445 46.93 -12.97 11.73
CA ILE A 445 47.09 -12.78 13.19
C ILE A 445 45.76 -13.14 13.90
N PRO A 446 45.74 -14.06 14.89
CA PRO A 446 44.58 -14.31 15.74
C PRO A 446 44.69 -13.67 17.15
N SER A 447 43.51 -13.42 17.73
CA SER A 447 43.16 -13.11 19.14
C SER A 447 44.18 -13.38 20.27
N ASP A 448 44.44 -12.34 21.08
CA ASP A 448 44.08 -12.16 22.53
C ASP A 448 44.09 -13.36 23.53
N PRO A 449 44.17 -13.19 24.87
CA PRO A 449 44.62 -12.09 25.74
C PRO A 449 45.79 -12.46 26.70
N GLY A 450 46.27 -11.48 27.49
CA GLY A 450 46.75 -11.73 28.87
C GLY A 450 48.25 -11.49 29.20
N ALA A 451 48.47 -10.99 30.43
CA ALA A 451 49.79 -10.83 31.09
C ALA A 451 49.95 -11.91 32.20
N PRO A 452 51.05 -12.02 33.01
CA PRO A 452 52.19 -11.10 33.19
C PRO A 452 53.58 -11.81 33.37
N LEU A 453 54.59 -11.05 33.89
CA LEU A 453 55.90 -11.49 34.47
C LEU A 453 57.00 -11.90 33.45
N THR A 454 58.30 -11.63 33.65
CA THR A 454 59.07 -10.89 34.69
C THR A 454 60.34 -10.27 34.08
N GLY A 455 60.88 -9.18 34.67
CA GLY A 455 62.20 -8.62 34.34
C GLY A 455 62.51 -7.34 35.14
N GLU A 456 63.48 -7.40 36.06
CA GLU A 456 63.76 -6.33 37.05
C GLU A 456 64.68 -5.21 36.50
N GLY A 457 64.58 -3.96 36.99
CA GLY A 457 65.43 -2.88 36.43
C GLY A 457 65.56 -1.47 37.06
N GLY A 458 64.85 -1.08 38.13
CA GLY A 458 65.28 0.04 39.00
C GLY A 458 64.81 1.50 38.74
N ALA A 459 63.96 1.98 39.67
CA ALA A 459 64.01 3.29 40.33
C ALA A 459 63.83 4.64 39.54
N ALA A 460 62.57 5.02 39.34
CA ALA A 460 61.94 6.31 39.72
C ALA A 460 62.73 7.65 39.75
N ARG A 461 62.18 8.68 39.07
CA ARG A 461 61.79 9.98 39.68
C ARG A 461 60.96 10.91 38.77
N GLU A 462 60.20 11.79 39.41
CA GLU A 462 59.37 12.86 38.82
C GLU A 462 60.19 14.11 38.37
N PRO A 463 59.58 15.06 37.61
CA PRO A 463 60.30 15.95 36.70
C PRO A 463 60.91 17.22 37.33
N GLN A 464 61.86 17.85 36.62
CA GLN A 464 62.37 19.19 36.92
C GLN A 464 62.59 20.05 35.66
N ARG A 465 62.21 21.33 35.74
CA ARG A 465 62.58 22.39 34.78
C ARG A 465 64.03 22.87 35.02
N PRO A 466 64.78 23.28 33.98
CA PRO A 466 65.93 24.18 34.12
C PRO A 466 65.49 25.61 34.52
N PRO A 467 66.19 26.32 35.42
CA PRO A 467 65.81 27.68 35.86
C PRO A 467 66.80 28.82 35.51
N GLY A 468 66.26 30.03 35.31
CA GLY A 468 66.96 31.31 35.51
C GLY A 468 67.84 31.85 34.37
N LEU A 469 68.18 33.16 34.33
CA LEU A 469 67.79 34.27 35.20
C LEU A 469 67.93 35.66 34.50
N ALA A 470 67.15 36.62 35.02
CA ALA A 470 66.97 38.08 34.81
C ALA A 470 68.26 38.95 34.59
N PRO A 471 68.19 40.31 34.36
CA PRO A 471 67.06 41.23 34.60
C PRO A 471 66.81 42.35 33.55
N GLU A 472 65.97 43.31 33.95
CA GLU A 472 65.26 44.33 33.17
C GLU A 472 66.12 45.48 32.59
N SER A 473 65.60 46.11 31.53
CA SER A 473 65.55 47.57 31.42
C SER A 473 64.32 47.98 30.60
N ALA A 474 63.76 49.17 30.83
CA ALA A 474 62.53 49.64 30.19
C ALA A 474 62.74 50.98 29.48
N VAL A 475 62.13 51.16 28.30
CA VAL A 475 61.64 52.44 27.76
C VAL A 475 60.79 52.22 26.49
N GLU A 476 59.71 53.01 26.37
CA GLU A 476 58.87 53.34 25.20
C GLU A 476 58.27 52.24 24.28
N ARG A 477 56.96 52.39 24.01
CA ARG A 477 56.24 51.71 22.93
C ARG A 477 56.12 52.63 21.72
N PRO A 478 56.44 52.22 20.49
CA PRO A 478 55.95 52.89 19.29
C PRO A 478 54.41 52.68 19.16
N PRO A 479 53.70 53.54 18.42
CA PRO A 479 52.26 53.39 18.20
C PRO A 479 51.95 52.12 17.40
N ARG A 480 50.82 51.45 17.73
CA ARG A 480 50.29 50.35 16.91
C ARG A 480 49.89 50.89 15.54
N ILE A 481 50.48 50.36 14.48
CA ILE A 481 49.87 50.40 13.15
C ILE A 481 48.72 49.40 13.18
N SER A 482 47.48 49.88 13.07
CA SER A 482 46.33 49.00 12.88
C SER A 482 46.39 48.41 11.47
N VAL A 483 46.83 47.15 11.37
CA VAL A 483 46.72 46.39 10.13
C VAL A 483 45.23 46.09 9.92
N GLN A 484 44.57 46.94 9.12
CA GLN A 484 43.33 46.54 8.45
C GLN A 484 43.68 45.29 7.64
N HIS A 485 43.15 44.14 8.06
CA HIS A 485 43.25 42.95 7.25
C HIS A 485 42.40 43.21 5.99
N ALA A 486 42.96 42.90 4.82
CA ALA A 486 42.14 42.84 3.62
C ALA A 486 41.04 41.78 3.83
N PRO A 487 39.84 41.96 3.27
CA PRO A 487 38.85 40.88 3.26
C PRO A 487 39.48 39.61 2.64
N PRO A 488 39.16 38.42 3.16
CA PRO A 488 39.73 37.18 2.65
C PRO A 488 39.44 37.03 1.15
N SER A 489 40.42 36.54 0.40
CA SER A 489 40.23 36.24 -1.02
C SER A 489 39.30 35.03 -1.20
N PRO A 490 38.58 34.91 -2.33
CA PRO A 490 37.64 33.80 -2.54
C PRO A 490 38.27 32.40 -2.35
N SER A 491 39.53 32.22 -2.75
CA SER A 491 40.26 30.95 -2.52
C SER A 491 40.58 30.68 -1.05
N GLN A 492 40.66 31.72 -0.20
CA GLN A 492 40.76 31.54 1.26
C GLN A 492 39.40 31.16 1.85
N LEU A 493 38.31 31.81 1.40
CA LEU A 493 36.95 31.45 1.81
C LEU A 493 36.57 30.01 1.41
N GLU A 494 37.05 29.52 0.26
CA GLU A 494 36.92 28.11 -0.12
C GLU A 494 37.80 27.20 0.77
N SER A 495 39.06 27.59 1.03
CA SER A 495 39.93 26.82 1.94
C SER A 495 39.38 26.78 3.38
N GLU A 496 38.57 27.75 3.76
CA GLU A 496 37.86 27.83 5.03
C GLU A 496 36.60 26.95 5.09
N LEU A 497 36.12 26.37 3.97
CA LEU A 497 35.05 25.36 3.95
C LEU A 497 35.52 23.99 4.48
N ALA A 498 36.81 23.67 4.29
CA ALA A 498 37.46 22.43 4.71
C ALA A 498 36.80 21.12 4.22
N LEU A 499 36.31 21.13 2.97
CA LEU A 499 35.71 19.94 2.32
C LEU A 499 36.70 18.76 2.23
N GLU A 500 36.20 17.55 2.45
CA GLU A 500 36.93 16.30 2.17
C GLU A 500 36.90 15.95 0.66
N PRO A 501 37.83 15.12 0.14
CA PRO A 501 37.92 14.82 -1.29
C PRO A 501 36.69 14.11 -1.91
N SER A 502 35.80 13.54 -1.08
CA SER A 502 34.52 12.98 -1.52
C SER A 502 33.40 14.04 -1.59
N GLU A 503 33.47 15.09 -0.77
CA GLU A 503 32.59 16.26 -0.86
C GLU A 503 32.94 17.11 -2.10
N ASP A 504 34.22 17.23 -2.48
CA ASP A 504 34.62 17.84 -3.76
C ASP A 504 34.03 17.07 -4.96
N LEU A 505 33.97 15.72 -4.89
CA LEU A 505 33.27 14.89 -5.87
C LEU A 505 31.76 15.22 -5.89
N ALA A 506 31.12 15.33 -4.73
CA ALA A 506 29.70 15.67 -4.61
C ALA A 506 29.37 17.09 -5.16
N VAL A 507 30.23 18.08 -4.95
CA VAL A 507 30.07 19.41 -5.57
C VAL A 507 30.14 19.31 -7.09
N GLN A 508 31.03 18.50 -7.66
CA GLN A 508 31.05 18.27 -9.11
C GLN A 508 29.78 17.59 -9.63
N VAL A 509 29.18 16.65 -8.87
CA VAL A 509 27.86 16.04 -9.18
C VAL A 509 26.78 17.11 -9.21
N LEU A 510 26.61 17.87 -8.13
CA LEU A 510 25.60 18.92 -8.01
C LEU A 510 25.75 19.98 -9.12
N LEU A 511 26.98 20.38 -9.45
CA LEU A 511 27.25 21.32 -10.55
C LEU A 511 26.90 20.74 -11.92
N ALA A 512 27.03 19.42 -12.13
CA ALA A 512 26.68 18.78 -13.39
C ALA A 512 25.17 18.72 -13.60
N GLU A 513 24.44 18.30 -12.57
CA GLU A 513 22.98 18.12 -12.60
C GLU A 513 22.24 19.47 -12.66
N ALA A 514 22.73 20.50 -11.94
CA ALA A 514 22.29 21.89 -12.14
C ALA A 514 22.71 22.51 -13.51
N GLY A 515 23.35 21.72 -14.39
CA GLY A 515 23.69 22.10 -15.77
C GLY A 515 24.93 22.99 -15.93
N TYR A 516 25.57 23.41 -14.84
CA TYR A 516 26.74 24.29 -14.85
C TYR A 516 28.05 23.59 -15.22
N TYR A 517 28.14 22.26 -15.05
CA TYR A 517 29.31 21.45 -15.35
C TYR A 517 28.98 20.28 -16.31
N ARG A 518 29.97 19.82 -17.07
CA ARG A 518 29.86 18.73 -18.08
C ARG A 518 31.19 17.97 -18.27
N GLY A 519 32.07 18.03 -17.27
CA GLY A 519 33.36 17.33 -17.29
C GLY A 519 33.29 15.96 -16.60
N PRO A 520 34.44 15.28 -16.42
CA PRO A 520 34.52 14.12 -15.55
C PRO A 520 34.20 14.49 -14.10
N ILE A 521 33.64 13.54 -13.34
CA ILE A 521 33.48 13.63 -11.89
C ILE A 521 34.66 12.86 -11.29
N ASP A 522 35.64 13.59 -10.77
CA ASP A 522 36.98 13.15 -10.37
C ASP A 522 37.55 13.86 -9.12
N GLY A 523 36.85 14.85 -8.57
CA GLY A 523 37.27 15.65 -7.40
C GLY A 523 38.23 16.79 -7.70
N ASP A 524 38.76 16.93 -8.93
CA ASP A 524 39.66 18.05 -9.26
C ASP A 524 38.85 19.32 -9.59
N PHE A 525 39.00 20.37 -8.79
CA PHE A 525 38.47 21.70 -9.09
C PHE A 525 39.32 22.43 -10.14
N GLY A 526 39.51 21.77 -11.28
CA GLY A 526 40.16 22.31 -12.47
C GLY A 526 39.27 23.31 -13.23
N PRO A 527 39.76 23.88 -14.36
CA PRO A 527 39.13 25.02 -15.03
C PRO A 527 37.66 24.81 -15.47
N GLY A 528 37.23 23.56 -15.69
CA GLY A 528 35.84 23.25 -16.02
C GLY A 528 34.89 23.50 -14.84
N THR A 529 35.23 22.95 -13.68
CA THR A 529 34.49 23.09 -12.41
C THR A 529 34.49 24.53 -11.94
N ARG A 530 35.68 25.19 -11.96
CA ARG A 530 35.83 26.62 -11.66
C ARG A 530 34.92 27.49 -12.52
N GLY A 531 34.88 27.25 -13.83
CA GLY A 531 33.97 27.96 -14.73
C GLY A 531 32.49 27.66 -14.48
N GLY A 532 32.14 26.47 -13.95
CA GLY A 532 30.79 26.15 -13.50
C GLY A 532 30.38 26.99 -12.29
N ILE A 533 31.26 27.06 -11.29
CA ILE A 533 31.13 27.90 -10.09
C ILE A 533 30.99 29.39 -10.49
N GLU A 534 31.81 29.90 -11.42
CA GLU A 534 31.68 31.27 -11.94
C GLU A 534 30.30 31.55 -12.58
N ARG A 535 29.75 30.60 -13.34
CA ARG A 535 28.42 30.73 -13.98
C ARG A 535 27.31 30.79 -12.94
N LEU A 536 27.30 29.84 -12.00
CA LEU A 536 26.33 29.82 -10.90
C LEU A 536 26.39 31.14 -10.09
N GLN A 537 27.59 31.58 -9.73
CA GLN A 537 27.78 32.84 -9.00
C GLN A 537 27.25 34.04 -9.78
N ALA A 538 27.57 34.15 -11.08
CA ALA A 538 27.07 35.24 -11.93
C ALA A 538 25.54 35.24 -12.06
N GLU A 539 24.91 34.07 -12.15
CA GLU A 539 23.45 33.94 -12.28
C GLU A 539 22.69 34.10 -10.97
N SER A 540 23.28 33.77 -9.82
CA SER A 540 22.76 34.10 -8.49
C SER A 540 23.13 35.51 -8.00
N GLY A 541 23.79 36.33 -8.82
CA GLY A 541 24.16 37.71 -8.47
C GLY A 541 25.30 37.82 -7.44
N LEU A 542 26.01 36.73 -7.18
CA LEU A 542 27.18 36.65 -6.32
C LEU A 542 28.46 37.14 -7.04
N PRO A 543 29.55 37.41 -6.31
CA PRO A 543 30.85 37.69 -6.92
C PRO A 543 31.40 36.47 -7.68
N ALA A 544 31.21 36.46 -9.01
CA ALA A 544 31.75 35.43 -9.90
C ALA A 544 33.28 35.40 -9.82
N SER A 545 33.78 34.38 -9.12
CA SER A 545 35.18 34.22 -8.72
C SER A 545 35.72 32.81 -8.95
N GLY A 546 34.85 31.83 -9.14
CA GLY A 546 35.22 30.43 -9.42
C GLY A 546 35.67 29.64 -8.20
N PHE A 547 35.67 30.26 -7.01
CA PHE A 547 35.90 29.61 -5.73
C PHE A 547 34.59 29.51 -4.98
N LEU A 548 34.34 28.36 -4.35
CA LEU A 548 33.17 28.16 -3.51
C LEU A 548 33.17 29.12 -2.31
N THR A 549 31.97 29.36 -1.82
CA THR A 549 31.68 29.97 -0.52
C THR A 549 30.43 29.28 0.01
N VAL A 550 30.13 29.40 1.31
CA VAL A 550 28.89 28.85 1.90
C VAL A 550 27.64 29.32 1.12
N GLU A 551 27.61 30.60 0.71
CA GLU A 551 26.51 31.12 -0.11
C GLU A 551 26.51 30.54 -1.54
N THR A 552 27.67 30.22 -2.11
CA THR A 552 27.73 29.54 -3.42
C THR A 552 27.23 28.09 -3.33
N LEU A 553 27.56 27.38 -2.24
CA LEU A 553 27.02 26.05 -1.96
C LEU A 553 25.51 26.11 -1.73
N ARG A 554 25.01 27.10 -0.98
CA ARG A 554 23.56 27.32 -0.77
C ARG A 554 22.81 27.54 -2.07
N GLN A 555 23.36 28.35 -2.98
CA GLN A 555 22.80 28.58 -4.32
C GLN A 555 22.93 27.35 -5.25
N LEU A 556 23.86 26.44 -4.97
CA LEU A 556 24.03 25.18 -5.70
C LEU A 556 23.01 24.13 -5.23
N VAL A 557 22.97 23.86 -3.93
CA VAL A 557 22.04 22.92 -3.27
C VAL A 557 20.59 23.30 -3.59
N ALA A 558 20.21 24.57 -3.43
CA ALA A 558 18.86 25.07 -3.77
C ALA A 558 18.50 25.03 -5.27
N ARG A 559 19.44 24.67 -6.16
CA ARG A 559 19.20 24.46 -7.61
C ARG A 559 19.39 23.00 -8.05
N ALA A 560 19.92 22.13 -7.21
CA ALA A 560 20.33 20.76 -7.57
C ALA A 560 19.71 19.68 -6.69
N ALA A 561 19.54 19.90 -5.38
CA ALA A 561 19.11 18.86 -4.44
C ALA A 561 17.83 18.12 -4.87
N PRO A 562 16.75 18.78 -5.36
CA PRO A 562 15.53 18.09 -5.82
C PRO A 562 15.74 17.15 -7.02
N ASP A 563 16.80 17.35 -7.80
CA ASP A 563 17.16 16.52 -8.97
C ASP A 563 18.20 15.44 -8.64
N VAL A 564 19.02 15.64 -7.58
CA VAL A 564 20.19 14.80 -7.29
C VAL A 564 19.95 13.79 -6.19
N LEU A 565 19.22 14.15 -5.12
CA LEU A 565 19.02 13.27 -3.97
C LEU A 565 18.23 12.01 -4.37
N GLY A 566 17.04 12.20 -4.97
CA GLY A 566 16.18 11.10 -5.44
C GLY A 566 16.61 10.42 -6.76
N ARG A 567 17.90 10.26 -7.05
CA ARG A 567 18.41 9.60 -8.28
C ARG A 567 19.62 8.70 -8.06
N ALA A 568 19.80 7.74 -8.97
CA ALA A 568 20.91 6.75 -8.96
C ALA A 568 22.35 7.34 -9.03
N ALA A 569 22.52 8.66 -9.15
CA ALA A 569 23.81 9.30 -8.89
C ALA A 569 24.16 9.31 -7.38
N ALA A 570 23.14 9.42 -6.53
CA ALA A 570 23.26 9.42 -5.08
C ALA A 570 23.67 8.05 -4.51
N GLU A 571 23.25 6.92 -5.10
CA GLU A 571 23.62 5.56 -4.63
C GLU A 571 25.14 5.32 -4.50
N ARG A 572 25.97 6.22 -5.06
CA ARG A 572 27.43 6.19 -4.97
C ARG A 572 28.06 7.29 -4.09
N TYR A 573 27.33 8.36 -3.79
CA TYR A 573 27.86 9.60 -3.17
C TYR A 573 26.86 10.29 -2.20
N HIS A 574 25.74 9.67 -1.82
CA HIS A 574 24.66 10.27 -1.01
C HIS A 574 25.16 10.93 0.29
N PRO A 575 26.02 10.29 1.12
CA PRO A 575 26.51 10.92 2.34
C PRO A 575 27.36 12.17 2.05
N ASP A 576 28.14 12.16 0.98
CA ASP A 576 28.99 13.28 0.58
C ASP A 576 28.17 14.47 0.04
N VAL A 577 27.09 14.18 -0.70
CA VAL A 577 26.13 15.20 -1.17
C VAL A 577 25.41 15.86 0.01
N HIS A 578 25.09 15.09 1.05
CA HIS A 578 24.48 15.60 2.28
C HIS A 578 25.46 16.35 3.19
N GLY A 579 26.73 15.96 3.28
CA GLY A 579 27.79 16.76 3.93
C GLY A 579 27.91 18.14 3.29
N VAL A 580 27.96 18.20 1.96
CA VAL A 580 27.96 19.45 1.19
C VAL A 580 26.68 20.28 1.45
N ALA A 581 25.52 19.65 1.63
CA ALA A 581 24.27 20.32 1.99
C ALA A 581 24.30 20.88 3.43
N ALA A 582 24.77 20.12 4.42
CA ALA A 582 24.92 20.56 5.79
C ALA A 582 25.87 21.77 5.89
N ILE A 583 27.01 21.74 5.18
CA ILE A 583 27.96 22.86 5.11
C ILE A 583 27.35 24.11 4.44
N ALA A 584 26.41 23.94 3.49
CA ALA A 584 25.66 25.05 2.90
C ALA A 584 24.67 25.73 3.88
N VAL A 585 24.27 25.02 4.94
CA VAL A 585 23.28 25.48 5.93
C VAL A 585 23.98 25.99 7.19
N GLY A 586 24.69 25.11 7.90
CA GLY A 586 25.39 25.40 9.16
C GLY A 586 26.75 26.12 9.00
N GLY A 587 27.39 25.98 7.85
CA GLY A 587 28.74 26.50 7.58
C GLY A 587 29.84 25.44 7.71
N PRO A 588 31.12 25.85 7.65
CA PRO A 588 32.25 24.92 7.57
C PRO A 588 32.36 23.96 8.76
N GLY A 589 32.53 22.67 8.49
CA GLY A 589 32.66 21.63 9.51
C GLY A 589 31.36 21.32 10.28
N ALA A 590 30.20 21.62 9.70
CA ALA A 590 28.92 21.13 10.20
C ALA A 590 28.66 19.71 9.63
N GLU A 591 28.79 18.68 10.47
CA GLU A 591 28.25 17.35 10.16
C GLU A 591 26.71 17.40 10.13
N PRO A 592 26.04 16.62 9.25
CA PRO A 592 24.58 16.57 9.21
C PRO A 592 24.00 15.95 10.49
N GLU A 593 22.78 16.36 10.85
CA GLU A 593 22.02 15.74 11.93
C GLU A 593 21.40 14.44 11.43
N VAL A 594 22.03 13.32 11.79
CA VAL A 594 21.68 12.00 11.24
C VAL A 594 20.65 11.29 12.12
N VAL A 595 19.43 11.14 11.60
CA VAL A 595 18.33 10.35 12.18
C VAL A 595 18.43 8.91 11.69
N ARG A 596 18.61 7.97 12.61
CA ARG A 596 18.70 6.53 12.32
C ARG A 596 17.37 5.84 12.56
N VAL A 597 16.88 5.17 11.53
CA VAL A 597 15.59 4.46 11.55
C VAL A 597 15.85 2.97 11.40
N GLU A 598 15.68 2.21 12.47
CA GLU A 598 15.87 0.76 12.47
C GLU A 598 14.51 0.08 12.32
N ALA A 599 14.32 -0.64 11.20
CA ALA A 599 13.04 -1.15 10.76
C ALA A 599 13.10 -2.63 10.33
N ILE A 600 11.95 -3.30 10.32
CA ILE A 600 11.88 -4.62 9.71
C ILE A 600 11.89 -4.53 8.17
N ASN A 601 12.34 -5.61 7.55
CA ASN A 601 12.23 -5.84 6.11
C ASN A 601 10.76 -6.04 5.72
N ARG A 602 10.32 -5.38 4.64
CA ARG A 602 8.94 -5.41 4.12
C ARG A 602 8.94 -5.96 2.69
N ASN A 603 8.75 -5.09 1.70
CA ASN A 603 8.88 -5.40 0.27
C ASN A 603 9.61 -4.24 -0.44
N ASP A 604 10.04 -4.48 -1.68
CA ASP A 604 10.86 -3.52 -2.43
C ASP A 604 10.12 -2.19 -2.73
N GLU A 605 8.78 -2.21 -2.85
CA GLU A 605 7.97 -1.01 -3.05
C GLU A 605 7.92 -0.13 -1.79
N VAL A 606 7.78 -0.74 -0.61
CA VAL A 606 7.87 -0.05 0.69
C VAL A 606 9.27 0.54 0.90
N HIS A 607 10.32 -0.21 0.55
CA HIS A 607 11.71 0.27 0.64
C HIS A 607 12.05 1.39 -0.36
N ALA A 608 11.37 1.42 -1.52
CA ALA A 608 11.47 2.53 -2.45
C ALA A 608 10.69 3.75 -1.93
N TYR A 609 9.48 3.53 -1.41
CA TYR A 609 8.60 4.62 -0.97
C TYR A 609 9.08 5.28 0.33
N TRP A 610 9.62 4.55 1.30
CA TRP A 610 10.21 5.15 2.51
C TRP A 610 11.46 5.97 2.20
N ARG A 611 12.18 5.60 1.13
CA ARG A 611 13.30 6.41 0.60
C ARG A 611 12.79 7.67 -0.08
N GLU A 612 11.75 7.59 -0.91
CA GLU A 612 11.08 8.77 -1.48
C GLU A 612 10.60 9.75 -0.40
N ILE A 613 10.11 9.24 0.75
CA ILE A 613 9.75 10.05 1.92
C ILE A 613 10.98 10.66 2.61
N ALA A 614 12.07 9.92 2.75
CA ALA A 614 13.35 10.41 3.28
C ALA A 614 13.95 11.51 2.39
N ASP A 615 14.20 11.22 1.11
CA ASP A 615 14.78 12.15 0.12
C ASP A 615 14.00 13.48 0.08
N ALA A 616 12.66 13.42 0.17
CA ALA A 616 11.79 14.59 0.21
C ALA A 616 11.88 15.36 1.55
N PHE A 617 11.91 14.64 2.68
CA PHE A 617 12.05 15.25 3.99
C PHE A 617 13.42 15.93 4.19
N GLU A 618 14.50 15.34 3.68
CA GLU A 618 15.85 15.93 3.68
C GLU A 618 15.94 17.18 2.80
N ALA A 619 15.23 17.19 1.66
CA ALA A 619 15.14 18.37 0.79
C ALA A 619 14.38 19.54 1.44
N ASP A 620 13.34 19.26 2.22
CA ASP A 620 12.58 20.25 2.99
C ASP A 620 13.25 20.62 4.34
N ASN A 621 14.14 19.76 4.88
CA ASN A 621 14.92 19.99 6.10
C ASN A 621 16.45 19.95 5.84
N PRO A 622 17.03 20.93 5.09
CA PRO A 622 18.44 20.91 4.75
C PRO A 622 19.37 20.88 5.97
N GLY A 623 20.25 19.88 6.01
CA GLY A 623 21.17 19.61 7.13
C GLY A 623 20.84 18.36 7.92
N THR A 624 19.69 17.73 7.68
CA THR A 624 19.31 16.40 8.18
C THR A 624 19.71 15.30 7.20
N LEU A 625 19.99 14.09 7.72
CA LEU A 625 20.17 12.85 6.95
C LEU A 625 19.33 11.73 7.59
N ILE A 626 18.61 10.94 6.81
CA ILE A 626 17.78 9.82 7.29
C ILE A 626 18.40 8.47 6.92
N GLU A 627 18.96 7.75 7.89
CA GLU A 627 19.56 6.43 7.71
C GLU A 627 18.54 5.31 8.02
N ILE A 628 17.78 4.86 7.00
CA ILE A 628 16.82 3.74 7.15
C ILE A 628 17.53 2.39 6.96
N THR A 629 17.53 1.55 8.00
CA THR A 629 18.02 0.16 7.97
C THR A 629 16.85 -0.82 8.03
N HIS A 630 16.83 -1.81 7.13
CA HIS A 630 15.79 -2.85 7.07
C HIS A 630 16.34 -4.24 7.40
N ARG A 631 15.81 -4.92 8.43
CA ARG A 631 16.25 -6.27 8.87
C ARG A 631 15.13 -7.32 8.86
N PRO A 632 15.38 -8.59 8.46
CA PRO A 632 14.37 -9.64 8.55
C PRO A 632 13.82 -9.79 9.98
N GLY A 633 12.51 -9.70 10.17
CA GLY A 633 11.89 -9.50 11.49
C GLY A 633 12.28 -10.49 12.60
N VAL A 634 12.44 -11.79 12.25
CA VAL A 634 12.93 -12.82 13.18
C VAL A 634 14.37 -12.55 13.65
N ARG A 635 15.23 -12.08 12.75
CA ARG A 635 16.61 -11.67 13.06
C ARG A 635 16.62 -10.37 13.87
N TYR A 636 15.75 -9.42 13.53
CA TYR A 636 15.62 -8.16 14.26
C TYR A 636 15.28 -8.38 15.74
N ARG A 637 14.31 -9.27 16.07
CA ARG A 637 14.01 -9.63 17.47
C ARG A 637 15.25 -10.09 18.26
N VAL A 638 16.07 -10.95 17.67
CA VAL A 638 17.26 -11.53 18.32
C VAL A 638 18.41 -10.52 18.43
N GLU A 639 18.56 -9.61 17.46
CA GLU A 639 19.65 -8.63 17.43
C GLU A 639 19.31 -7.31 18.15
N LEU A 640 18.04 -7.02 18.44
CA LEU A 640 17.55 -5.71 18.92
C LEU A 640 18.36 -5.14 20.10
N MET A 641 18.53 -5.89 21.19
CA MET A 641 19.29 -5.40 22.36
C MET A 641 20.79 -5.18 22.06
N SER A 642 21.33 -5.82 21.02
CA SER A 642 22.71 -5.58 20.54
C SER A 642 22.80 -4.39 19.56
N ILE A 643 21.68 -3.99 18.94
CA ILE A 643 21.59 -2.78 18.11
C ILE A 643 21.45 -1.55 19.02
N LEU A 644 20.57 -1.63 20.02
CA LEU A 644 20.37 -0.60 21.04
C LEU A 644 21.60 -0.40 21.95
N GLY A 645 22.43 -1.44 22.12
CA GLY A 645 23.70 -1.39 22.86
C GLY A 645 24.92 -0.98 22.03
N ALA A 646 24.74 -0.44 20.81
CA ALA A 646 25.84 0.04 19.96
C ALA A 646 26.40 1.40 20.42
N GLU A 647 27.57 1.80 19.91
CA GLU A 647 28.13 3.16 20.16
C GLU A 647 27.28 4.28 19.53
N THR A 648 26.45 3.95 18.54
CA THR A 648 25.45 4.82 17.91
C THR A 648 24.14 4.02 17.78
N PRO A 649 23.23 4.08 18.76
CA PRO A 649 21.92 3.43 18.67
C PRO A 649 21.02 4.14 17.64
N PRO A 650 19.93 3.49 17.19
CA PRO A 650 18.92 4.12 16.34
C PRO A 650 18.02 5.10 17.12
N ASP A 651 17.64 6.18 16.44
CA ASP A 651 16.76 7.23 16.97
C ASP A 651 15.28 6.82 16.92
N LEU A 652 14.88 6.15 15.83
CA LEU A 652 13.56 5.54 15.65
C LEU A 652 13.68 4.02 15.63
N ILE A 653 12.97 3.35 16.54
CA ILE A 653 13.11 1.92 16.85
C ILE A 653 11.81 1.21 16.49
N TYR A 654 11.81 0.33 15.48
CA TYR A 654 10.61 -0.43 15.14
C TYR A 654 10.18 -1.33 16.30
N THR A 655 8.89 -1.32 16.63
CA THR A 655 8.31 -2.12 17.71
C THR A 655 6.94 -2.65 17.34
N TRP A 656 6.63 -3.81 17.91
CA TRP A 656 5.34 -4.48 17.85
C TRP A 656 4.37 -4.02 18.96
N SER A 657 4.62 -2.86 19.59
CA SER A 657 3.79 -2.31 20.68
C SER A 657 3.68 -3.26 21.90
N GLY A 658 2.75 -3.01 22.84
CA GLY A 658 2.49 -3.90 23.99
C GLY A 658 3.74 -4.25 24.80
N GLY A 659 3.85 -5.50 25.26
CA GLY A 659 5.01 -6.00 26.02
C GLY A 659 6.37 -5.87 25.31
N HIS A 660 6.39 -5.74 23.97
CA HIS A 660 7.64 -5.45 23.24
C HIS A 660 8.05 -3.97 23.36
N LEU A 661 7.08 -3.05 23.42
CA LEU A 661 7.31 -1.64 23.74
C LEU A 661 7.61 -1.43 25.22
N ASP A 662 6.93 -2.16 26.11
CA ASP A 662 7.19 -2.08 27.55
C ASP A 662 8.61 -2.57 27.92
N ALA A 663 9.11 -3.63 27.27
CA ALA A 663 10.50 -4.04 27.40
C ALA A 663 11.50 -2.94 26.96
N LEU A 664 11.15 -2.13 25.94
CA LEU A 664 11.97 -0.96 25.54
C LEU A 664 11.87 0.18 26.55
N ARG A 665 10.66 0.47 27.07
CA ARG A 665 10.42 1.47 28.13
C ARG A 665 11.23 1.16 29.39
N GLU A 666 11.21 -0.09 29.83
CA GLU A 666 11.87 -0.54 31.07
C GLU A 666 13.38 -0.65 30.94
N ALA A 667 13.88 -1.00 29.76
CA ALA A 667 15.30 -0.93 29.44
C ALA A 667 15.80 0.51 29.22
N GLY A 668 14.92 1.52 29.16
CA GLY A 668 15.25 2.93 28.99
C GLY A 668 15.47 3.37 27.53
N PHE A 669 14.93 2.64 26.56
CA PHE A 669 15.05 2.91 25.11
C PHE A 669 13.78 3.51 24.46
N ALA A 670 12.74 3.82 25.23
CA ALA A 670 11.54 4.52 24.73
C ALA A 670 11.29 5.84 25.46
N ARG A 671 11.23 6.94 24.71
CA ARG A 671 10.83 8.30 25.13
C ARG A 671 9.35 8.30 25.49
N ASP A 672 8.98 9.03 26.55
CA ASP A 672 7.59 9.38 26.84
C ASP A 672 7.19 10.50 25.85
N LEU A 673 6.22 10.22 24.98
CA LEU A 673 5.74 11.09 23.90
C LEU A 673 4.41 11.77 24.23
N THR A 674 3.98 11.72 25.50
CA THR A 674 2.63 12.15 25.92
C THR A 674 2.36 13.62 25.61
N ASP A 675 3.38 14.47 25.69
CA ASP A 675 3.26 15.91 25.48
C ASP A 675 3.19 16.21 23.97
N GLU A 676 4.09 15.64 23.16
CA GLU A 676 4.12 15.75 21.69
C GLU A 676 2.88 15.13 21.01
N MET A 677 2.23 14.18 21.70
CA MET A 677 0.93 13.60 21.32
C MET A 677 -0.24 14.54 21.67
N ALA A 678 -0.16 15.25 22.79
CA ALA A 678 -1.17 16.20 23.24
C ALA A 678 -1.21 17.50 22.40
N GLU A 679 -0.14 17.82 21.65
CA GLU A 679 -0.13 18.90 20.64
C GLU A 679 -1.16 18.69 19.52
N GLY A 680 -1.73 17.48 19.39
CA GLY A 680 -2.83 17.16 18.47
C GLY A 680 -2.59 15.90 17.64
N TRP A 681 -1.33 15.47 17.51
CA TRP A 681 -0.90 14.32 16.72
C TRP A 681 -1.64 13.02 17.09
N ALA A 682 -1.97 12.83 18.36
CA ALA A 682 -2.76 11.69 18.83
C ALA A 682 -4.14 11.55 18.17
N PHE A 683 -4.76 12.65 17.73
CA PHE A 683 -6.06 12.61 17.06
C PHE A 683 -5.98 12.16 15.59
N GLU A 684 -4.78 12.06 15.02
CA GLU A 684 -4.60 11.49 13.69
C GLU A 684 -4.77 9.97 13.66
N PHE A 685 -4.73 9.29 14.82
CA PHE A 685 -4.77 7.83 14.92
C PHE A 685 -6.14 7.29 15.36
N LYS A 686 -6.38 6.00 15.08
CA LYS A 686 -7.54 5.29 15.62
C LYS A 686 -7.36 5.05 17.13
N PRO A 687 -8.42 5.18 17.97
CA PRO A 687 -8.30 4.94 19.42
C PRO A 687 -7.75 3.55 19.78
N GLY A 688 -8.22 2.49 19.10
CA GLY A 688 -7.72 1.13 19.29
C GLY A 688 -6.28 0.91 18.80
N ALA A 689 -5.75 1.80 17.96
CA ALA A 689 -4.35 1.76 17.52
C ALA A 689 -3.44 2.44 18.55
N LEU A 690 -3.75 3.68 18.91
CA LEU A 690 -2.97 4.46 19.88
C LEU A 690 -2.93 3.75 21.25
N GLN A 691 -4.03 3.10 21.66
CA GLN A 691 -4.12 2.30 22.88
C GLN A 691 -3.02 1.21 23.00
N THR A 692 -2.51 0.66 21.89
CA THR A 692 -1.45 -0.37 21.93
C THR A 692 -0.06 0.21 22.25
N TYR A 693 0.11 1.52 22.10
CA TYR A 693 1.31 2.29 22.42
C TYR A 693 1.20 3.06 23.75
N THR A 694 0.11 2.87 24.49
CA THR A 694 -0.22 3.61 25.72
C THR A 694 -0.09 2.71 26.96
N HIS A 695 0.85 3.04 27.86
CA HIS A 695 1.06 2.37 29.15
C HIS A 695 0.83 3.37 30.30
N GLU A 696 0.05 3.00 31.32
CA GLU A 696 -0.36 3.89 32.43
C GLU A 696 -0.84 5.30 32.01
N GLY A 697 -1.51 5.41 30.85
CA GLY A 697 -2.01 6.68 30.33
C GLY A 697 -0.95 7.58 29.67
N ARG A 698 0.27 7.06 29.44
CA ARG A 698 1.37 7.72 28.71
C ARG A 698 1.65 6.99 27.42
N VAL A 699 2.07 7.73 26.39
CA VAL A 699 2.34 7.18 25.05
C VAL A 699 3.85 7.02 24.85
N TYR A 700 4.31 5.82 24.47
CA TYR A 700 5.75 5.52 24.32
C TYR A 700 6.19 5.23 22.87
N GLY A 701 5.29 5.40 21.91
CA GLY A 701 5.58 5.25 20.48
C GLY A 701 4.37 5.58 19.61
N VAL A 702 4.50 5.35 18.31
CA VAL A 702 3.55 5.79 17.28
C VAL A 702 3.12 4.59 16.43
N PRO A 703 1.81 4.31 16.32
CA PRO A 703 1.30 3.23 15.48
C PRO A 703 1.37 3.62 13.99
N MET A 704 1.92 2.73 13.15
CA MET A 704 1.99 2.94 11.70
C MET A 704 0.95 2.10 10.97
N HIS A 705 0.73 0.86 11.39
CA HIS A 705 -0.31 -0.02 10.85
C HIS A 705 -0.82 -1.04 11.87
N LEU A 706 -1.97 -1.63 11.55
CA LEU A 706 -2.53 -2.77 12.24
C LEU A 706 -2.73 -3.93 11.26
N SER A 707 -2.99 -5.10 11.84
CA SER A 707 -3.47 -6.27 11.14
C SER A 707 -4.73 -6.82 11.80
N LEU A 708 -5.51 -7.63 11.10
CA LEU A 708 -6.71 -8.27 11.66
C LEU A 708 -6.72 -9.76 11.40
N ILE A 709 -6.71 -10.56 12.46
CA ILE A 709 -6.88 -12.01 12.37
C ILE A 709 -8.35 -12.34 12.09
N SER A 710 -8.57 -13.24 11.14
CA SER A 710 -9.90 -13.78 10.82
C SER A 710 -9.79 -15.23 10.36
N LEU A 711 -10.87 -15.98 10.54
CA LEU A 711 -11.01 -17.32 9.97
C LEU A 711 -11.40 -17.15 8.50
N TYR A 712 -10.52 -17.51 7.59
CA TYR A 712 -10.72 -17.47 6.16
C TYR A 712 -11.11 -18.86 5.67
N ALA A 713 -12.19 -18.98 4.88
CA ALA A 713 -12.72 -20.26 4.43
C ALA A 713 -13.10 -20.27 2.95
N ASN A 714 -12.81 -21.38 2.26
CA ASN A 714 -13.17 -21.59 0.86
C ASN A 714 -14.60 -22.17 0.77
N ARG A 715 -15.56 -21.35 0.31
CA ARG A 715 -16.99 -21.68 0.19
C ARG A 715 -17.23 -22.92 -0.70
N PRO A 716 -16.67 -23.06 -1.93
CA PRO A 716 -16.76 -24.30 -2.71
C PRO A 716 -16.28 -25.56 -1.99
N VAL A 717 -15.25 -25.48 -1.14
CA VAL A 717 -14.81 -26.64 -0.33
C VAL A 717 -15.87 -27.00 0.73
N LEU A 718 -16.39 -25.99 1.44
CA LEU A 718 -17.45 -26.19 2.44
C LEU A 718 -18.75 -26.73 1.84
N GLU A 719 -19.20 -26.18 0.71
CA GLU A 719 -20.43 -26.59 0.04
C GLU A 719 -20.34 -28.00 -0.53
N ARG A 720 -19.17 -28.40 -1.09
CA ARG A 720 -18.89 -29.80 -1.45
C ARG A 720 -18.98 -30.74 -0.26
N ALA A 721 -18.58 -30.29 0.92
CA ALA A 721 -18.65 -31.06 2.16
C ALA A 721 -20.05 -31.07 2.81
N GLY A 722 -21.04 -30.37 2.24
CA GLY A 722 -22.41 -30.25 2.74
C GLY A 722 -22.57 -29.25 3.89
N MET A 723 -21.68 -28.26 3.98
CA MET A 723 -21.62 -27.28 5.08
C MET A 723 -22.14 -25.90 4.69
N THR A 724 -22.42 -25.07 5.69
CA THR A 724 -22.71 -23.65 5.55
C THR A 724 -21.71 -22.82 6.37
N VAL A 725 -21.43 -21.62 5.89
CA VAL A 725 -20.62 -20.58 6.58
C VAL A 725 -21.13 -20.33 8.00
N GLU A 726 -22.45 -20.18 8.16
CA GLU A 726 -23.10 -19.97 9.46
C GLU A 726 -22.89 -21.13 10.45
N GLY A 727 -22.62 -22.34 9.95
CA GLY A 727 -22.25 -23.50 10.76
C GLY A 727 -20.89 -23.35 11.47
N LEU A 728 -20.00 -22.48 10.98
CA LEU A 728 -18.67 -22.24 11.55
C LEU A 728 -18.66 -21.17 12.65
N ARG A 729 -19.71 -20.34 12.79
CA ARG A 729 -19.72 -19.16 13.67
C ARG A 729 -19.62 -19.46 15.17
N THR A 730 -19.84 -20.71 15.59
CA THR A 730 -19.73 -21.17 16.99
C THR A 730 -18.65 -22.22 17.12
N TRP A 731 -17.95 -22.26 18.26
CA TRP A 731 -16.82 -23.17 18.48
C TRP A 731 -17.20 -24.65 18.33
N GLN A 732 -18.35 -25.07 18.85
CA GLN A 732 -18.84 -26.45 18.67
C GLN A 732 -19.28 -26.71 17.21
N GLY A 733 -19.67 -25.68 16.46
CA GLY A 733 -19.95 -25.76 15.02
C GLY A 733 -18.67 -25.95 14.20
N PHE A 734 -17.66 -25.12 14.46
CA PHE A 734 -16.32 -25.20 13.89
C PHE A 734 -15.66 -26.58 14.13
N LEU A 735 -15.65 -27.10 15.37
CA LEU A 735 -15.11 -28.44 15.65
C LEU A 735 -15.87 -29.56 14.92
N ARG A 736 -17.21 -29.48 14.81
CA ARG A 736 -18.00 -30.44 14.01
C ARG A 736 -17.70 -30.35 12.51
N ALA A 737 -17.37 -29.16 11.99
CA ALA A 737 -16.92 -28.99 10.62
C ALA A 737 -15.56 -29.66 10.40
N VAL A 738 -14.58 -29.42 11.31
CA VAL A 738 -13.27 -30.08 11.27
C VAL A 738 -13.40 -31.60 11.17
N GLU A 739 -14.09 -32.24 12.10
CA GLU A 739 -14.31 -33.70 12.05
C GLU A 739 -14.97 -34.18 10.75
N THR A 740 -15.90 -33.39 10.21
CA THR A 740 -16.73 -33.79 9.06
C THR A 740 -15.99 -33.62 7.74
N LEU A 741 -15.05 -32.67 7.65
CA LEU A 741 -14.10 -32.54 6.55
C LEU A 741 -13.12 -33.74 6.56
N GLN A 742 -12.56 -34.09 7.72
CA GLN A 742 -11.69 -35.27 7.88
C GLN A 742 -12.39 -36.57 7.49
N ARG A 743 -13.64 -36.78 7.94
CA ARG A 743 -14.47 -37.94 7.55
C ARG A 743 -14.72 -38.05 6.04
N GLN A 744 -14.56 -36.96 5.29
CA GLN A 744 -14.69 -36.91 3.83
C GLN A 744 -13.34 -36.90 3.09
N GLY A 745 -12.21 -36.94 3.82
CA GLY A 745 -10.87 -36.87 3.24
C GLY A 745 -10.48 -35.47 2.74
N ILE A 746 -11.14 -34.42 3.25
CA ILE A 746 -10.85 -33.01 2.92
C ILE A 746 -9.99 -32.43 4.05
N GLN A 747 -8.90 -31.75 3.72
CA GLN A 747 -8.04 -31.09 4.72
C GLN A 747 -8.82 -29.95 5.40
N PRO A 748 -9.07 -29.98 6.72
CA PRO A 748 -9.97 -28.99 7.33
C PRO A 748 -9.31 -27.64 7.52
N ILE A 749 -8.10 -27.65 8.07
CA ILE A 749 -7.31 -26.46 8.38
C ILE A 749 -5.92 -26.63 7.77
N THR A 750 -5.35 -25.53 7.28
CA THR A 750 -3.92 -25.40 6.94
C THR A 750 -3.27 -24.34 7.83
N VAL A 751 -1.99 -24.50 8.14
CA VAL A 751 -1.20 -23.56 8.96
C VAL A 751 0.27 -23.54 8.54
N GLY A 752 0.88 -22.35 8.50
CA GLY A 752 2.31 -22.13 8.22
C GLY A 752 3.24 -22.53 9.35
N GLY A 753 3.07 -23.72 9.91
CA GLY A 753 3.56 -24.10 11.23
C GLY A 753 5.07 -24.22 11.42
N GLY A 754 5.91 -23.82 10.45
CA GLY A 754 7.31 -23.47 10.69
C GLY A 754 7.46 -22.10 11.37
N ASP A 755 6.52 -21.17 11.14
CA ASP A 755 6.34 -19.92 11.87
C ASP A 755 5.47 -20.18 13.12
N ILE A 756 6.12 -20.54 14.24
CA ILE A 756 5.47 -21.15 15.41
C ILE A 756 4.33 -20.33 16.05
N TRP A 757 4.40 -19.00 15.99
CA TRP A 757 3.38 -18.08 16.51
C TRP A 757 2.00 -18.25 15.85
N LEU A 758 1.92 -18.82 14.64
CA LEU A 758 0.65 -19.08 13.95
C LEU A 758 -0.23 -20.12 14.68
N TYR A 759 0.34 -20.97 15.55
CA TYR A 759 -0.46 -21.81 16.45
C TYR A 759 -1.05 -20.99 17.62
N ASN A 760 -0.33 -19.98 18.13
CA ASN A 760 -0.79 -19.13 19.24
C ASN A 760 -2.05 -18.33 18.86
N LEU A 761 -2.23 -17.98 17.58
CA LEU A 761 -3.45 -17.32 17.09
C LEU A 761 -4.75 -18.02 17.50
N TYR A 762 -4.75 -19.36 17.65
CA TYR A 762 -5.92 -20.10 18.14
C TYR A 762 -6.10 -19.96 19.65
N PHE A 763 -5.02 -20.07 20.43
CA PHE A 763 -5.08 -19.98 21.89
C PHE A 763 -5.38 -18.55 22.35
N GLY A 764 -4.68 -17.54 21.83
CA GLY A 764 -4.91 -16.13 22.18
C GLY A 764 -6.32 -15.64 21.84
N GLN A 765 -6.91 -16.06 20.71
CA GLN A 765 -8.32 -15.78 20.40
C GLN A 765 -9.27 -16.48 21.39
N LEU A 766 -9.00 -17.72 21.80
CA LEU A 766 -9.80 -18.41 22.82
C LEU A 766 -9.69 -17.72 24.19
N ALA A 767 -8.49 -17.27 24.57
CA ALA A 767 -8.25 -16.50 25.79
C ALA A 767 -8.99 -15.15 25.76
N GLN A 768 -8.92 -14.40 24.65
CA GLN A 768 -9.70 -13.18 24.43
C GLN A 768 -11.21 -13.43 24.61
N ARG A 769 -11.74 -14.49 24.00
CA ARG A 769 -13.18 -14.80 24.03
C ARG A 769 -13.69 -15.23 25.41
N LEU A 770 -12.89 -15.97 26.16
CA LEU A 770 -13.28 -16.55 27.45
C LEU A 770 -12.94 -15.66 28.65
N GLY A 771 -11.83 -14.93 28.57
CA GLY A 771 -11.37 -13.98 29.57
C GLY A 771 -11.95 -12.58 29.38
N GLY A 772 -11.79 -12.01 28.18
CA GLY A 772 -11.92 -10.58 27.91
C GLY A 772 -10.65 -9.80 28.26
N ARG A 773 -10.62 -8.50 27.95
CA ARG A 773 -9.48 -7.59 28.23
C ARG A 773 -9.02 -7.67 29.68
N SER A 774 -9.96 -7.64 30.62
CA SER A 774 -9.71 -7.65 32.06
C SER A 774 -8.96 -8.90 32.55
N ALA A 775 -9.21 -10.07 31.98
CA ALA A 775 -8.47 -11.28 32.34
C ALA A 775 -7.02 -11.23 31.83
N ILE A 776 -6.79 -10.71 30.62
CA ILE A 776 -5.46 -10.60 30.01
C ILE A 776 -4.63 -9.54 30.72
N VAL A 777 -5.16 -8.33 30.89
CA VAL A 777 -4.48 -7.24 31.61
C VAL A 777 -4.21 -7.61 33.08
N GLY A 778 -5.18 -8.22 33.77
CA GLY A 778 -5.00 -8.67 35.14
C GLY A 778 -3.92 -9.75 35.27
N ALA A 779 -3.86 -10.72 34.36
CA ALA A 779 -2.83 -11.76 34.37
C ALA A 779 -1.42 -11.21 34.05
N LEU A 780 -1.31 -10.22 33.15
CA LEU A 780 -0.06 -9.50 32.90
C LEU A 780 0.42 -8.72 34.12
N ALA A 781 -0.50 -8.11 34.88
CA ALA A 781 -0.21 -7.42 36.14
C ALA A 781 -0.07 -8.35 37.36
N GLY A 782 0.04 -9.67 37.16
CA GLY A 782 0.21 -10.65 38.24
C GLY A 782 -1.00 -10.82 39.17
N GLU A 783 -2.19 -10.35 38.78
CA GLU A 783 -3.38 -10.36 39.62
C GLU A 783 -4.10 -11.73 39.67
N GLY A 784 -4.74 -12.00 40.82
CA GLY A 784 -5.65 -13.14 40.99
C GLY A 784 -4.96 -14.50 40.94
N GLU A 785 -5.23 -15.27 39.88
CA GLU A 785 -4.60 -16.58 39.60
C GLU A 785 -3.72 -16.55 38.33
N GLY A 786 -3.43 -15.37 37.78
CA GLY A 786 -2.61 -15.22 36.58
C GLY A 786 -3.14 -15.98 35.36
N PHE A 787 -2.22 -16.45 34.53
CA PHE A 787 -2.49 -17.32 33.39
C PHE A 787 -2.89 -18.75 33.79
N ASP A 788 -2.60 -19.23 35.00
CA ASP A 788 -3.15 -20.47 35.55
C ASP A 788 -4.64 -20.30 36.01
N GLY A 789 -5.23 -19.11 35.84
CA GLY A 789 -6.63 -18.80 36.15
C GLY A 789 -7.68 -19.44 35.21
N PRO A 790 -8.97 -19.48 35.63
CA PRO A 790 -9.99 -20.34 35.02
C PRO A 790 -10.31 -20.02 33.55
N ALA A 791 -10.26 -18.75 33.13
CA ALA A 791 -10.51 -18.37 31.74
C ALA A 791 -9.44 -18.91 30.78
N PHE A 792 -8.17 -18.90 31.21
CA PHE A 792 -7.04 -19.39 30.44
C PHE A 792 -6.98 -20.91 30.43
N ARG A 793 -7.28 -21.58 31.55
CA ARG A 793 -7.50 -23.04 31.56
C ARG A 793 -8.58 -23.45 30.56
N ALA A 794 -9.71 -22.75 30.53
CA ALA A 794 -10.79 -23.01 29.58
C ALA A 794 -10.37 -22.80 28.12
N ALA A 795 -9.55 -21.77 27.85
CA ALA A 795 -8.95 -21.55 26.53
C ALA A 795 -7.96 -22.66 26.16
N GLY A 796 -7.17 -23.13 27.13
CA GLY A 796 -6.22 -24.24 26.97
C GLY A 796 -6.91 -25.57 26.70
N ASP A 797 -7.99 -25.89 27.43
CA ASP A 797 -8.82 -27.06 27.19
C ASP A 797 -9.53 -26.99 25.83
N ALA A 798 -10.04 -25.80 25.44
CA ALA A 798 -10.63 -25.58 24.12
C ALA A 798 -9.59 -25.79 23.00
N PHE A 799 -8.37 -25.25 23.16
CA PHE A 799 -7.29 -25.44 22.20
C PHE A 799 -6.83 -26.91 22.13
N ALA A 800 -6.66 -27.57 23.27
CA ALA A 800 -6.33 -29.00 23.32
C ALA A 800 -7.39 -29.88 22.66
N ARG A 801 -8.68 -29.51 22.75
CA ARG A 801 -9.78 -30.17 22.01
C ARG A 801 -9.67 -30.00 20.49
N LEU A 802 -9.20 -28.86 20.00
CA LEU A 802 -8.89 -28.67 18.57
C LEU A 802 -7.68 -29.51 18.15
N VAL A 803 -6.57 -29.43 18.91
CA VAL A 803 -5.33 -30.19 18.63
C VAL A 803 -5.58 -31.70 18.62
N ALA A 804 -6.41 -32.22 19.52
CA ALA A 804 -6.76 -33.64 19.59
C ALA A 804 -7.58 -34.18 18.40
N LEU A 805 -8.11 -33.30 17.53
CA LEU A 805 -8.68 -33.71 16.24
C LEU A 805 -7.61 -33.92 15.17
N GLU A 806 -6.38 -33.44 15.36
CA GLU A 806 -5.31 -33.40 14.35
C GLU A 806 -5.76 -32.68 13.06
N PRO A 807 -6.13 -31.38 13.17
CA PRO A 807 -6.88 -30.66 12.14
C PRO A 807 -6.02 -30.06 11.02
N PHE A 808 -4.70 -30.01 11.24
CA PHE A 808 -3.70 -29.40 10.37
C PHE A 808 -3.19 -30.40 9.32
N GLN A 809 -2.51 -29.89 8.30
CA GLN A 809 -2.02 -30.68 7.17
C GLN A 809 -0.77 -31.51 7.55
N PRO A 810 -0.55 -32.70 6.96
CA PRO A 810 0.64 -33.50 7.23
C PRO A 810 1.94 -32.69 7.03
N GLY A 811 2.82 -32.71 8.03
CA GLY A 811 4.07 -31.94 8.01
C GLY A 811 3.94 -30.46 8.40
N HIS A 812 2.79 -30.02 8.96
CA HIS A 812 2.53 -28.62 9.35
C HIS A 812 3.68 -27.93 10.11
N GLY A 813 4.37 -28.62 11.03
CA GLY A 813 5.51 -28.09 11.80
C GLY A 813 6.77 -27.72 11.00
N ALA A 814 6.79 -27.95 9.68
CA ALA A 814 7.84 -27.50 8.78
C ALA A 814 7.26 -26.81 7.52
N MET A 815 5.99 -26.37 7.57
CA MET A 815 5.32 -25.71 6.45
C MET A 815 5.61 -24.21 6.44
N ASP A 816 5.99 -23.67 5.29
CA ASP A 816 5.99 -22.24 5.00
C ASP A 816 4.55 -21.68 4.99
N ASP A 817 4.32 -20.56 5.66
CA ASP A 817 2.99 -19.91 5.69
C ASP A 817 2.54 -19.40 4.31
N GLY A 818 3.49 -19.12 3.42
CA GLY A 818 3.19 -18.86 2.02
C GLY A 818 2.52 -20.05 1.31
N ARG A 819 3.07 -21.27 1.44
CA ARG A 819 2.44 -22.49 0.94
C ARG A 819 1.15 -22.81 1.68
N ALA A 820 1.10 -22.64 3.00
CA ALA A 820 -0.11 -22.89 3.78
C ALA A 820 -1.28 -22.00 3.32
N THR A 821 -1.03 -20.71 3.14
CA THR A 821 -1.96 -19.73 2.53
C THR A 821 -2.48 -20.22 1.18
N GLN A 822 -1.58 -20.67 0.31
CA GLN A 822 -1.91 -21.16 -1.03
C GLN A 822 -2.83 -22.40 -1.03
N MET A 823 -2.77 -23.27 -0.01
CA MET A 823 -3.63 -24.46 0.07
C MET A 823 -5.14 -24.14 0.16
N VAL A 824 -5.54 -23.00 0.71
CA VAL A 824 -6.97 -22.56 0.71
C VAL A 824 -7.36 -21.98 -0.64
N ALA A 825 -6.44 -21.24 -1.28
CA ALA A 825 -6.60 -20.64 -2.59
C ALA A 825 -6.67 -21.67 -3.74
N GLU A 826 -6.03 -22.83 -3.54
CA GLU A 826 -6.12 -24.02 -4.41
C GLU A 826 -7.30 -24.96 -4.05
N GLY A 827 -8.02 -24.70 -2.96
CA GLY A 827 -9.10 -25.56 -2.47
C GLY A 827 -8.64 -26.95 -1.99
N GLU A 828 -7.33 -27.12 -1.72
CA GLU A 828 -6.76 -28.29 -1.06
C GLU A 828 -7.20 -28.37 0.41
N ALA A 829 -7.25 -27.20 1.08
CA ALA A 829 -7.72 -27.02 2.45
C ALA A 829 -8.99 -26.14 2.51
N ALA A 830 -9.87 -26.44 3.47
CA ALA A 830 -11.13 -25.72 3.61
C ALA A 830 -11.00 -24.37 4.31
N MET A 831 -10.08 -24.24 5.26
CA MET A 831 -9.96 -23.07 6.15
C MET A 831 -8.50 -22.76 6.54
N ILE A 832 -8.24 -21.50 6.89
CA ILE A 832 -7.01 -21.01 7.52
C ILE A 832 -7.35 -19.92 8.54
N LEU A 833 -6.67 -19.91 9.68
CA LEU A 833 -6.65 -18.77 10.59
C LEU A 833 -5.37 -17.98 10.31
N THR A 834 -5.49 -16.77 9.79
CA THR A 834 -4.36 -15.87 9.50
C THR A 834 -4.85 -14.43 9.51
N GLY A 835 -4.00 -13.46 9.19
CA GLY A 835 -4.34 -12.04 9.16
C GLY A 835 -4.50 -11.43 7.77
N SER A 836 -4.96 -10.17 7.78
CA SER A 836 -5.21 -9.35 6.59
C SER A 836 -4.03 -9.29 5.60
N TRP A 837 -2.78 -9.31 6.06
CA TRP A 837 -1.58 -9.28 5.19
C TRP A 837 -1.45 -10.49 4.25
N ARG A 838 -2.23 -11.57 4.44
CA ARG A 838 -2.28 -12.69 3.48
C ARG A 838 -3.31 -12.52 2.37
N LEU A 839 -4.26 -11.59 2.49
CA LEU A 839 -5.34 -11.39 1.50
C LEU A 839 -4.82 -11.14 0.09
N GLN A 840 -3.88 -10.20 -0.07
CA GLN A 840 -3.25 -9.89 -1.35
C GLN A 840 -2.57 -11.13 -1.98
N ARG A 841 -1.89 -11.95 -1.17
CA ARG A 841 -1.25 -13.19 -1.64
C ARG A 841 -2.26 -14.30 -1.95
N MET A 842 -3.38 -14.38 -1.23
CA MET A 842 -4.48 -15.28 -1.58
C MET A 842 -5.08 -14.89 -2.95
N MET A 843 -5.35 -13.60 -3.16
CA MET A 843 -5.93 -13.05 -4.39
C MET A 843 -5.13 -13.43 -5.63
N TRP A 844 -3.80 -13.21 -5.60
CA TRP A 844 -2.91 -13.56 -6.72
C TRP A 844 -2.76 -15.07 -6.96
N ASN A 845 -3.15 -15.93 -6.02
CA ASN A 845 -3.00 -17.39 -6.11
C ASN A 845 -4.35 -18.13 -6.07
N TRP A 846 -5.48 -17.43 -6.16
CA TRP A 846 -6.80 -18.06 -6.09
C TRP A 846 -7.14 -18.82 -7.38
N THR A 847 -7.74 -20.00 -7.23
CA THR A 847 -8.16 -20.82 -8.37
C THR A 847 -9.31 -20.14 -9.10
N GLY A 848 -9.02 -19.54 -10.25
CA GLY A 848 -9.96 -18.70 -11.01
C GLY A 848 -9.73 -17.19 -10.88
N GLY A 849 -8.72 -16.76 -10.13
CA GLY A 849 -8.31 -15.36 -10.01
C GLY A 849 -9.12 -14.54 -9.00
N PRO A 850 -8.95 -13.20 -8.99
CA PRO A 850 -9.58 -12.30 -8.02
C PRO A 850 -11.12 -12.37 -8.03
N ASP A 851 -11.74 -12.34 -9.22
CA ASP A 851 -13.19 -12.54 -9.44
C ASP A 851 -13.75 -13.79 -8.75
N ALA A 852 -12.96 -14.88 -8.71
CA ALA A 852 -13.33 -16.10 -8.02
C ALA A 852 -13.12 -15.97 -6.51
N MET A 853 -12.03 -15.35 -6.04
CA MET A 853 -11.81 -15.13 -4.61
C MET A 853 -12.94 -14.32 -3.97
N ASP A 854 -13.41 -13.25 -4.60
CA ASP A 854 -14.48 -12.41 -4.04
C ASP A 854 -15.84 -13.13 -3.93
N ALA A 855 -16.07 -14.17 -4.75
CA ALA A 855 -17.26 -15.02 -4.66
C ALA A 855 -17.09 -16.21 -3.68
N GLU A 856 -15.88 -16.76 -3.62
CA GLU A 856 -15.58 -18.06 -3.00
C GLU A 856 -14.90 -17.97 -1.63
N LEU A 857 -14.08 -16.96 -1.38
CA LEU A 857 -13.50 -16.73 -0.06
C LEU A 857 -14.55 -16.15 0.89
N VAL A 858 -14.46 -16.55 2.15
CA VAL A 858 -15.31 -16.04 3.23
C VAL A 858 -14.45 -15.66 4.41
N GLN A 859 -14.46 -14.39 4.76
CA GLN A 859 -13.90 -13.91 6.01
C GLN A 859 -14.92 -14.08 7.14
N LEU A 860 -14.48 -14.66 8.26
CA LEU A 860 -15.27 -14.82 9.47
C LEU A 860 -14.50 -14.28 10.70
N PRO A 861 -15.17 -13.60 11.65
CA PRO A 861 -14.64 -13.44 13.00
C PRO A 861 -14.35 -14.81 13.62
N PHE A 862 -13.33 -14.89 14.48
CA PHE A 862 -13.04 -16.13 15.21
C PHE A 862 -14.29 -16.65 15.96
N PRO A 863 -14.60 -17.96 15.89
CA PRO A 863 -15.88 -18.50 16.37
C PRO A 863 -16.21 -18.12 17.82
N THR A 864 -17.50 -17.91 18.11
CA THR A 864 -17.94 -17.62 19.48
C THR A 864 -17.91 -18.88 20.35
N ILE A 865 -17.56 -18.71 21.62
CA ILE A 865 -17.49 -19.78 22.62
C ILE A 865 -18.14 -19.31 23.92
N GLY A 866 -19.12 -20.08 24.42
CA GLY A 866 -20.04 -19.62 25.46
C GLY A 866 -21.00 -18.52 24.99
N ASP A 867 -21.81 -18.01 25.92
CA ASP A 867 -22.87 -17.03 25.65
C ASP A 867 -22.41 -15.55 25.78
N ARG A 868 -21.10 -15.29 25.86
CA ARG A 868 -20.57 -13.91 25.93
C ARG A 868 -20.82 -13.21 24.58
N PRO A 869 -21.41 -11.99 24.56
CA PRO A 869 -21.55 -11.23 23.32
C PRO A 869 -20.18 -10.82 22.77
N GLN A 870 -20.07 -10.65 21.45
CA GLN A 870 -18.91 -10.01 20.86
C GLN A 870 -18.91 -8.52 21.23
N GLN A 871 -18.04 -8.13 22.16
CA GLN A 871 -17.58 -6.75 22.31
C GLN A 871 -16.93 -6.27 20.99
N SER A 872 -16.80 -4.97 20.79
CA SER A 872 -16.13 -4.27 19.66
C SER A 872 -14.59 -4.42 19.67
N VAL A 873 -14.10 -5.58 20.09
CA VAL A 873 -12.70 -5.94 20.19
C VAL A 873 -12.23 -6.56 18.87
N THR A 874 -11.16 -6.02 18.31
CA THR A 874 -10.39 -6.66 17.24
C THR A 874 -9.21 -7.43 17.83
N TYR A 875 -8.68 -8.39 17.08
CA TYR A 875 -7.51 -9.19 17.48
C TYR A 875 -6.53 -9.20 16.33
N GLY A 876 -5.28 -8.82 16.59
CA GLY A 876 -4.31 -8.49 15.56
C GLY A 876 -2.94 -8.19 16.15
N GLY A 877 -2.09 -7.58 15.35
CA GLY A 877 -0.84 -6.96 15.78
C GLY A 877 -0.84 -5.51 15.36
N ALA A 878 -0.29 -4.64 16.20
CA ALA A 878 -0.07 -3.22 15.92
C ALA A 878 1.43 -2.93 15.87
N ASP A 879 1.84 -2.26 14.79
CA ASP A 879 3.22 -2.22 14.34
C ASP A 879 3.60 -0.79 13.90
N GLY A 880 4.79 -0.34 14.30
CA GLY A 880 5.17 1.08 14.27
C GLY A 880 6.49 1.33 15.01
N PHE A 881 6.66 2.51 15.60
CA PHE A 881 7.97 2.94 16.13
C PHE A 881 7.90 3.46 17.57
N ALA A 882 8.89 3.08 18.38
CA ALA A 882 9.31 3.82 19.57
C ALA A 882 10.36 4.88 19.16
N VAL A 883 10.54 5.89 20.01
CA VAL A 883 11.55 6.95 19.82
C VAL A 883 12.58 6.82 20.94
N SER A 884 13.87 6.88 20.64
CA SER A 884 14.92 6.87 21.66
C SER A 884 14.83 8.13 22.55
N PRO A 885 15.05 8.06 23.87
CA PRO A 885 15.15 9.24 24.74
C PRO A 885 16.27 10.22 24.35
N GLU A 886 17.23 9.78 23.54
CA GLU A 886 18.36 10.57 23.05
C GLU A 886 18.13 11.09 21.61
N ALA A 887 17.02 10.71 20.96
CA ALA A 887 16.70 11.11 19.59
C ALA A 887 16.47 12.63 19.47
N PRO A 888 16.98 13.29 18.41
CA PRO A 888 16.78 14.71 18.17
C PRO A 888 15.33 15.01 17.76
N ASP A 889 14.86 16.24 17.98
CA ASP A 889 13.47 16.61 17.69
C ASP A 889 13.12 16.46 16.18
N VAL A 890 14.10 16.57 15.28
CA VAL A 890 13.90 16.29 13.84
C VAL A 890 13.57 14.82 13.54
N ALA A 891 13.91 13.89 14.43
CA ALA A 891 13.47 12.48 14.33
C ALA A 891 11.96 12.35 14.63
N LEU A 892 11.41 13.18 15.52
CA LEU A 892 9.96 13.24 15.78
C LEU A 892 9.23 13.83 14.57
N ASP A 893 9.77 14.87 13.94
CA ASP A 893 9.17 15.44 12.74
C ASP A 893 9.28 14.50 11.52
N PHE A 894 10.35 13.69 11.40
CA PHE A 894 10.39 12.61 10.43
C PHE A 894 9.36 11.50 10.74
N LEU A 895 9.19 11.12 12.02
CA LEU A 895 8.18 10.13 12.41
C LEU A 895 6.75 10.63 12.17
N ARG A 896 6.48 11.92 12.42
CA ARG A 896 5.24 12.61 12.01
C ARG A 896 5.04 12.50 10.50
N ARG A 897 6.06 12.83 9.69
CA ARG A 897 5.99 12.68 8.22
C ARG A 897 5.70 11.23 7.78
N LEU A 898 6.37 10.26 8.38
CA LEU A 898 6.29 8.83 8.04
C LEU A 898 4.95 8.18 8.48
N THR A 899 4.30 8.72 9.50
CA THR A 899 3.00 8.22 10.01
C THR A 899 1.79 9.03 9.51
N ALA A 900 2.01 10.11 8.75
CA ALA A 900 0.96 10.94 8.18
C ALA A 900 -0.03 10.15 7.29
N ILE A 901 -1.28 10.62 7.27
CA ILE A 901 -2.40 9.99 6.56
C ILE A 901 -2.10 9.73 5.06
N ASP A 902 -1.42 10.63 4.34
CA ASP A 902 -1.13 10.46 2.91
C ASP A 902 -0.13 9.32 2.64
N VAL A 903 0.86 9.16 3.53
CA VAL A 903 1.81 8.05 3.51
C VAL A 903 1.10 6.74 3.81
N GLN A 904 0.24 6.72 4.84
CA GLN A 904 -0.51 5.51 5.18
C GLN A 904 -1.49 5.09 4.07
N GLU A 905 -2.11 6.02 3.36
CA GLU A 905 -2.92 5.73 2.17
C GLU A 905 -2.10 5.11 1.01
N ARG A 906 -0.82 5.46 0.87
CA ARG A 906 0.06 4.81 -0.11
C ARG A 906 0.53 3.44 0.38
N MET A 907 0.81 3.30 1.69
CA MET A 907 1.13 2.01 2.33
C MET A 907 0.00 0.99 2.16
N VAL A 908 -1.27 1.39 2.31
CA VAL A 908 -2.45 0.55 2.02
C VAL A 908 -2.34 -0.12 0.64
N ARG A 909 -1.94 0.63 -0.39
CA ARG A 909 -1.84 0.13 -1.77
C ARG A 909 -0.62 -0.78 -2.00
N ILE A 910 0.55 -0.42 -1.48
CA ILE A 910 1.82 -1.14 -1.75
C ILE A 910 2.12 -2.28 -0.76
N ALA A 911 1.40 -2.35 0.36
CA ALA A 911 1.63 -3.33 1.42
C ALA A 911 0.35 -4.07 1.89
N SER A 912 -0.85 -3.63 1.51
CA SER A 912 -2.14 -4.20 1.97
C SER A 912 -2.31 -4.20 3.50
N ASP A 913 -1.74 -3.18 4.14
CA ASP A 913 -1.85 -2.92 5.57
C ASP A 913 -3.21 -2.30 5.94
N ILE A 914 -3.66 -2.50 7.19
CA ILE A 914 -4.74 -1.68 7.76
C ILE A 914 -4.05 -0.45 8.38
N PRO A 915 -4.38 0.79 7.96
CA PRO A 915 -3.65 1.96 8.43
C PRO A 915 -3.97 2.25 9.90
N ALA A 916 -3.01 2.75 10.65
CA ALA A 916 -3.22 3.26 12.01
C ALA A 916 -3.88 4.64 12.03
N ALA A 917 -3.61 5.47 11.02
CA ALA A 917 -4.21 6.78 10.86
C ALA A 917 -5.73 6.67 10.61
N SER A 918 -6.49 7.57 11.20
CA SER A 918 -7.91 7.76 10.91
C SER A 918 -8.09 8.36 9.51
N GLY A 919 -8.98 7.79 8.70
CA GLY A 919 -9.31 8.34 7.37
C GLY A 919 -8.42 7.86 6.23
N ALA A 920 -7.23 7.32 6.52
CA ALA A 920 -6.45 6.57 5.53
C ALA A 920 -7.20 5.31 5.04
N ASP A 921 -8.15 4.81 5.82
CA ASP A 921 -9.09 3.73 5.45
C ASP A 921 -9.92 4.08 4.20
N LEU A 922 -10.12 5.36 3.91
CA LEU A 922 -10.86 5.81 2.71
C LEU A 922 -10.06 5.62 1.41
N ALA A 923 -8.80 5.18 1.49
CA ALA A 923 -8.01 4.71 0.36
C ALA A 923 -7.90 3.17 0.28
N VAL A 924 -8.56 2.43 1.18
CA VAL A 924 -8.69 0.97 1.09
C VAL A 924 -9.72 0.65 0.01
N GLU A 925 -9.29 -0.11 -1.00
CA GLU A 925 -10.16 -0.55 -2.10
C GLU A 925 -11.15 -1.63 -1.62
N ALA A 926 -12.27 -1.76 -2.32
CA ALA A 926 -13.39 -2.58 -1.87
C ALA A 926 -13.05 -4.07 -1.84
N GLY A 927 -13.46 -4.75 -0.76
CA GLY A 927 -13.21 -6.18 -0.55
C GLY A 927 -12.81 -6.50 0.89
N PHE A 928 -12.14 -7.64 1.10
CA PHE A 928 -11.78 -8.15 2.43
C PHE A 928 -10.90 -7.20 3.26
N LEU A 929 -10.05 -6.38 2.63
CA LEU A 929 -9.27 -5.37 3.37
C LEU A 929 -10.14 -4.21 3.86
N GLN A 930 -11.19 -3.83 3.11
CA GLN A 930 -12.20 -2.86 3.56
C GLN A 930 -12.97 -3.42 4.77
N GLU A 931 -13.47 -4.66 4.71
CA GLU A 931 -14.15 -5.28 5.86
C GLU A 931 -13.25 -5.36 7.10
N ALA A 932 -11.94 -5.57 6.91
CA ALA A 932 -10.97 -5.56 7.99
C ALA A 932 -10.72 -4.15 8.56
N ALA A 933 -10.56 -3.14 7.68
CA ALA A 933 -10.35 -1.76 8.07
C ALA A 933 -11.58 -1.16 8.78
N GLU A 934 -12.80 -1.38 8.27
CA GLU A 934 -14.05 -0.95 8.91
C GLU A 934 -14.21 -1.55 10.31
N ARG A 935 -13.87 -2.84 10.48
CA ARG A 935 -13.90 -3.50 11.80
C ARG A 935 -12.86 -2.98 12.78
N VAL A 936 -11.71 -2.49 12.30
CA VAL A 936 -10.66 -1.86 13.12
C VAL A 936 -11.00 -0.38 13.42
N LEU A 937 -11.61 0.33 12.48
CA LEU A 937 -12.07 1.72 12.62
C LEU A 937 -13.05 1.87 13.79
N VAL A 938 -14.10 1.03 13.84
CA VAL A 938 -15.06 1.00 14.97
C VAL A 938 -14.57 0.19 16.18
N SER A 939 -13.31 -0.29 16.17
CA SER A 939 -12.81 -1.10 17.26
C SER A 939 -12.41 -0.24 18.45
N THR A 940 -12.90 -0.64 19.62
CA THR A 940 -12.73 0.13 20.85
C THR A 940 -11.61 -0.39 21.76
N TYR A 941 -11.04 -1.55 21.42
CA TYR A 941 -9.83 -2.14 22.00
C TYR A 941 -9.23 -3.11 20.96
N HIS A 942 -7.91 -3.02 20.72
CA HIS A 942 -7.21 -3.94 19.82
C HIS A 942 -6.38 -4.92 20.65
N GLN A 943 -6.85 -6.15 20.78
CA GLN A 943 -6.11 -7.21 21.45
C GLN A 943 -4.91 -7.60 20.58
N LEU A 944 -3.70 -7.40 21.08
CA LEU A 944 -2.48 -7.86 20.41
C LEU A 944 -2.42 -9.39 20.40
N TYR A 945 -1.56 -9.99 19.57
CA TYR A 945 -1.22 -11.41 19.73
C TYR A 945 -0.72 -11.64 21.15
N LEU A 946 -1.08 -12.76 21.78
CA LEU A 946 -0.79 -12.90 23.20
C LEU A 946 0.73 -12.91 23.49
N ASP A 947 1.55 -13.42 22.57
CA ASP A 947 3.03 -13.33 22.62
C ASP A 947 3.58 -11.92 22.31
N GLN A 948 2.85 -11.10 21.54
CA GLN A 948 3.17 -9.69 21.30
C GLN A 948 2.88 -8.83 22.54
N GLU A 949 1.73 -9.08 23.19
CA GLU A 949 1.28 -8.47 24.45
C GLU A 949 2.18 -8.88 25.65
N LEU A 950 2.61 -10.14 25.72
CA LEU A 950 3.50 -10.68 26.76
C LEU A 950 4.95 -10.19 26.70
N GLY A 951 5.36 -9.56 25.59
CA GLY A 951 6.76 -9.23 25.35
C GLY A 951 7.66 -10.46 25.08
N PRO A 952 8.95 -10.24 24.78
CA PRO A 952 9.80 -11.28 24.18
C PRO A 952 9.99 -12.52 25.07
N GLY A 953 10.36 -12.34 26.34
CA GLY A 953 10.71 -13.47 27.21
C GLY A 953 9.54 -14.41 27.53
N ALA A 954 8.36 -13.84 27.82
CA ALA A 954 7.16 -14.61 28.14
C ALA A 954 6.41 -15.07 26.88
N GLY A 955 6.48 -14.30 25.79
CA GLY A 955 5.96 -14.69 24.47
C GLY A 955 6.66 -15.90 23.87
N ASP A 956 8.00 -16.00 23.98
CA ASP A 956 8.75 -17.19 23.55
C ASP A 956 8.33 -18.44 24.35
N VAL A 957 8.17 -18.33 25.67
CA VAL A 957 7.68 -19.43 26.54
C VAL A 957 6.28 -19.91 26.13
N LEU A 958 5.39 -18.99 25.78
CA LEU A 958 4.05 -19.33 25.27
C LEU A 958 4.13 -20.04 23.92
N ASN A 959 4.92 -19.52 22.98
CA ASN A 959 5.05 -20.05 21.63
C ASN A 959 5.67 -21.46 21.61
N ASP A 960 6.81 -21.66 22.27
CA ASP A 960 7.44 -22.99 22.40
C ASP A 960 6.52 -23.98 23.12
N GLY A 961 5.87 -23.54 24.20
CA GLY A 961 4.91 -24.36 24.95
C GLY A 961 3.72 -24.80 24.10
N ILE A 962 3.21 -23.94 23.22
CA ILE A 962 2.12 -24.27 22.29
C ILE A 962 2.58 -25.26 21.21
N VAL A 963 3.81 -25.14 20.69
CA VAL A 963 4.37 -26.14 19.76
C VAL A 963 4.45 -27.52 20.42
N ASP A 964 4.94 -27.58 21.66
CA ASP A 964 4.99 -28.81 22.44
C ASP A 964 3.58 -29.40 22.69
N VAL A 965 2.55 -28.57 22.90
CA VAL A 965 1.15 -29.02 23.02
C VAL A 965 0.62 -29.58 21.70
N VAL A 966 0.88 -28.91 20.57
CA VAL A 966 0.51 -29.38 19.23
C VAL A 966 1.17 -30.74 18.93
N ALA A 967 2.46 -30.88 19.24
CA ALA A 967 3.23 -32.12 19.13
C ALA A 967 2.80 -33.21 20.12
N GLY A 968 2.12 -32.86 21.21
CA GLY A 968 1.72 -33.79 22.28
C GLY A 968 2.82 -34.11 23.28
N ALA A 969 3.85 -33.26 23.37
CA ALA A 969 4.94 -33.33 24.35
C ALA A 969 4.60 -32.62 25.68
N SER A 970 3.67 -31.65 25.66
CA SER A 970 3.21 -30.88 26.83
C SER A 970 1.68 -30.77 26.89
N ASP A 971 1.17 -30.14 27.95
CA ASP A 971 -0.24 -29.76 28.12
C ASP A 971 -0.37 -28.26 28.45
N MET A 972 -1.48 -27.63 28.08
CA MET A 972 -1.65 -26.18 28.27
C MET A 972 -1.60 -25.73 29.73
N ASN A 973 -2.02 -26.55 30.69
CA ASN A 973 -1.93 -26.17 32.11
C ASN A 973 -0.46 -26.13 32.58
N LYS A 974 0.44 -26.95 31.99
CA LYS A 974 1.88 -26.77 32.21
C LYS A 974 2.36 -25.43 31.60
N VAL A 975 2.04 -25.16 30.34
CA VAL A 975 2.47 -23.93 29.64
C VAL A 975 2.05 -22.67 30.40
N LEU A 976 0.81 -22.62 30.90
CA LEU A 976 0.29 -21.47 31.65
C LEU A 976 1.01 -21.23 32.99
N ARG A 977 1.42 -22.29 33.70
CA ARG A 977 2.23 -22.15 34.93
C ARG A 977 3.67 -21.77 34.65
N ASP A 978 4.26 -22.27 33.57
CA ASP A 978 5.61 -21.89 33.16
C ASP A 978 5.63 -20.42 32.72
N LEU A 979 4.53 -19.94 32.11
CA LEU A 979 4.31 -18.55 31.74
C LEU A 979 4.19 -17.64 32.98
N ASP A 980 3.29 -17.95 33.93
CA ASP A 980 3.18 -17.20 35.20
C ASP A 980 4.52 -17.17 35.96
N ALA A 981 5.23 -18.30 36.01
CA ALA A 981 6.55 -18.37 36.66
C ALA A 981 7.65 -17.61 35.91
N THR A 982 7.45 -17.27 34.64
CA THR A 982 8.35 -16.41 33.85
C THR A 982 8.08 -14.94 34.11
N LEU A 983 6.81 -14.53 34.16
CA LEU A 983 6.40 -13.17 34.51
C LEU A 983 6.81 -12.82 35.96
N GLN A 984 6.53 -13.70 36.92
CA GLN A 984 6.95 -13.59 38.33
C GLN A 984 8.48 -13.66 38.56
N ALA A 985 9.27 -13.78 37.50
CA ALA A 985 10.74 -13.76 37.53
C ALA A 985 11.33 -12.55 36.77
N ALA A 986 10.48 -11.70 36.19
CA ALA A 986 10.85 -10.38 35.66
C ALA A 986 10.68 -9.27 36.72
N ASP A 987 9.69 -9.42 37.63
CA ASP A 987 9.44 -8.59 38.82
C ASP A 987 10.52 -8.72 39.94
#